data_AF-G5JRP8-F1
#
_entry.id   AF-G5JRP8-F1
#
_cell.length_a   1.000
_cell.length_b   1.000
_cell.length_c   1.000
_cell.angle_alpha   90.00
_cell.angle_beta   90.00
_cell.angle_gamma   90.00
#
_symmetry.space_group_name_H-M   'P 1'
#
loop_
_entity.id
_entity.type
_entity.pdbx_description
1 polymer ?
#
loop_
_entity_poly.entity_id
_entity_poly.type
_entity_poly.pdbx_seq_one_letter_code
_entity_poly.pdbx_strand_id
1 'polypeptide(L)'
;MLDKRLRDLANFFIRERRSSLAVLENYLGLSRRQITYVLDRLNELFRENQISPISYLGREFELTDRQLDFLSQLLTTSQMKNYIMNNEERQKFLYLMLVAVDLDYISLADIMDDLRVSKTTALANLKNLEKCLKVKGVTLAYSRDKGYHLLGDELVLRNLLLEWLTKDIEEDNSIIYDVYISTFKAENVETLVQKIRLLKQSYRLQLVESRMVELAYFIVLTLNRLRGGFYQGSDFSDIELSDFEEYHFVQALLKSLDIKSTKESSFLSALVLGESVGDINCDSPDRGKILGLTEAMVTHFQTLSGIHFMEWSDIVGQIYSHLRPTYYRLLFHLPINNILIDKVKSEYPSIFYLVERALQETDGLKMFVVPDEELAFLTMHFASILTKNQRRVHHRSVRALVVCTNGVGSSAILFEELDHLFTEIDLLGPMTMEKMLTMADGDFDIIFSTASDASIYRMHKPVFIVNPVMTADEEYRLVKRVYETVGNSYFKLPNVDDLMAIIEKYAIIQYNSSLRQELSQYLSPQSRDSKRPSGKLGLSDVLKKEFVLVLESISSLHKAVEMVAQPLVEKNVIEVSYTNQVLENLDQNLQNFLIAPGVLLPHAYPNGVNAIGVGLATLPKPLETAFGQINLIIFLAAVDNESHLQVMKDLLKLLSNQTLISELKGLRSQEEIYDLLQKTFK
;
A
#
# COMPACT_ATOMS: atom_id res chain seq x y z
N MET A 1 23.51 12.61 22.52
CA MET A 1 22.04 12.78 22.63
C MET A 1 21.42 12.42 21.29
N LEU A 2 20.33 11.66 21.28
CA LEU A 2 19.65 11.19 20.08
C LEU A 2 18.58 12.19 19.64
N ASP A 3 18.46 12.46 18.33
CA ASP A 3 17.36 13.21 17.72
C ASP A 3 16.83 12.46 16.49
N LYS A 4 15.72 12.95 15.91
CA LYS A 4 15.10 12.32 14.73
C LYS A 4 16.08 12.09 13.58
N ARG A 5 16.88 13.09 13.19
CA ARG A 5 17.79 12.95 12.03
C ARG A 5 18.86 11.88 12.24
N LEU A 6 19.44 11.83 13.44
CA LEU A 6 20.45 10.83 13.77
C LEU A 6 19.85 9.43 13.83
N ARG A 7 18.63 9.31 14.35
CA ARG A 7 17.86 8.05 14.39
C ARG A 7 17.52 7.57 12.97
N ASP A 8 17.02 8.46 12.12
CA ASP A 8 16.65 8.12 10.74
C ASP A 8 17.90 7.70 9.92
N LEU A 9 19.04 8.34 10.16
CA LEU A 9 20.32 7.93 9.58
C LEU A 9 20.77 6.55 10.11
N ALA A 10 20.61 6.28 11.40
CA ALA A 10 20.93 4.98 11.98
C ALA A 10 20.05 3.86 11.41
N ASN A 11 18.73 4.10 11.30
CA ASN A 11 17.78 3.19 10.65
C ASN A 11 18.15 2.92 9.20
N PHE A 12 18.52 3.97 8.44
CA PHE A 12 19.02 3.81 7.07
C PHE A 12 20.21 2.85 7.02
N PHE A 13 21.19 3.04 7.88
CA PHE A 13 22.40 2.21 7.86
C PHE A 13 22.19 0.76 8.30
N ILE A 14 21.21 0.50 9.15
CA ILE A 14 20.79 -0.86 9.50
C ILE A 14 20.18 -1.57 8.29
N ARG A 15 19.48 -0.83 7.42
CA ARG A 15 18.89 -1.35 6.16
C ARG A 15 19.90 -1.44 5.03
N GLU A 16 20.82 -0.48 4.94
CA GLU A 16 21.81 -0.33 3.88
C GLU A 16 23.21 -0.10 4.45
N ARG A 17 23.99 -1.19 4.53
CA ARG A 17 25.38 -1.19 5.05
C ARG A 17 26.30 -0.25 4.27
N ARG A 18 26.07 -0.11 2.96
CA ARG A 18 26.90 0.67 2.03
C ARG A 18 26.05 1.71 1.33
N SER A 19 26.54 2.94 1.26
CA SER A 19 25.79 4.05 0.65
C SER A 19 26.72 5.17 0.17
N SER A 20 26.12 6.19 -0.43
CA SER A 20 26.78 7.42 -0.87
C SER A 20 26.01 8.65 -0.36
N LEU A 21 26.66 9.82 -0.43
CA LEU A 21 25.99 11.07 -0.04
C LEU A 21 24.74 11.34 -0.88
N ALA A 22 24.76 11.03 -2.18
CA ALA A 22 23.62 11.26 -3.07
C ALA A 22 22.41 10.39 -2.71
N VAL A 23 22.66 9.14 -2.29
CA VAL A 23 21.61 8.23 -1.82
C VAL A 23 21.02 8.73 -0.51
N LEU A 24 21.85 9.17 0.44
CA LEU A 24 21.37 9.77 1.69
C LEU A 24 20.57 11.07 1.45
N GLU A 25 20.98 11.91 0.49
CA GLU A 25 20.25 13.14 0.12
C GLU A 25 18.84 12.81 -0.35
N ASN A 26 18.70 11.80 -1.21
CA ASN A 26 17.41 11.36 -1.72
C ASN A 26 16.56 10.71 -0.62
N TYR A 27 17.17 9.83 0.18
CA TYR A 27 16.44 9.06 1.21
C TYR A 27 15.97 9.92 2.39
N LEU A 28 16.83 10.81 2.90
CA LEU A 28 16.51 11.62 4.10
C LEU A 28 15.84 12.95 3.74
N GLY A 29 15.79 13.34 2.46
CA GLY A 29 15.31 14.66 2.05
C GLY A 29 16.13 15.82 2.64
N LEU A 30 17.38 15.55 3.04
CA LEU A 30 18.27 16.52 3.67
C LEU A 30 19.31 17.01 2.66
N SER A 31 19.71 18.28 2.79
CA SER A 31 20.83 18.83 2.01
C SER A 31 22.15 18.13 2.39
N ARG A 32 23.10 18.08 1.45
CA ARG A 32 24.46 17.58 1.69
C ARG A 32 25.08 18.07 2.99
N ARG A 33 24.97 19.37 3.27
CA ARG A 33 25.52 20.00 4.48
C ARG A 33 24.89 19.43 5.76
N GLN A 34 23.58 19.18 5.76
CA GLN A 34 22.88 18.60 6.90
C GLN A 34 23.29 17.13 7.09
N ILE A 35 23.43 16.36 6.01
CA ILE A 35 23.86 14.97 6.09
C ILE A 35 25.28 14.86 6.64
N THR A 36 26.22 15.68 6.14
CA THR A 36 27.59 15.72 6.67
C THR A 36 27.60 16.02 8.16
N TYR A 37 26.79 16.99 8.61
CA TYR A 37 26.67 17.31 10.03
C TYR A 37 26.16 16.12 10.87
N VAL A 38 25.14 15.39 10.38
CA VAL A 38 24.61 14.23 11.10
C VAL A 38 25.63 13.07 11.10
N LEU A 39 26.36 12.85 10.00
CA LEU A 39 27.45 11.87 9.92
C LEU A 39 28.62 12.21 10.86
N ASP A 40 29.00 13.48 10.96
CA ASP A 40 30.05 13.93 11.87
C ASP A 40 29.65 13.65 13.32
N ARG A 41 28.40 13.95 13.69
CA ARG A 41 27.85 13.63 15.00
C ARG A 41 27.80 12.12 15.26
N LEU A 42 27.46 11.32 14.25
CA LEU A 42 27.49 9.86 14.36
C LEU A 42 28.92 9.34 14.59
N ASN A 43 29.89 9.91 13.91
CA ASN A 43 31.30 9.61 14.11
C ASN A 43 31.81 10.04 15.49
N GLU A 44 31.32 11.14 16.04
CA GLU A 44 31.59 11.53 17.43
C GLU A 44 31.07 10.47 18.41
N LEU A 45 29.83 10.00 18.23
CA LEU A 45 29.25 8.93 19.06
C LEU A 45 30.05 7.63 18.96
N PHE A 46 30.50 7.25 17.77
CA PHE A 46 31.39 6.09 17.62
C PHE A 46 32.68 6.28 18.43
N ARG A 47 33.33 7.44 18.32
CA ARG A 47 34.57 7.73 19.08
C ARG A 47 34.34 7.69 20.59
N GLU A 48 33.25 8.28 21.08
CA GLU A 48 32.86 8.26 22.50
C GLU A 48 32.70 6.82 23.03
N ASN A 49 32.28 5.89 22.17
CA ASN A 49 32.06 4.48 22.52
C ASN A 49 33.21 3.55 22.05
N GLN A 50 34.38 4.11 21.73
CA GLN A 50 35.58 3.36 21.31
C GLN A 50 35.37 2.52 20.03
N ILE A 51 34.55 3.03 19.12
CA ILE A 51 34.30 2.47 17.80
C ILE A 51 34.95 3.39 16.76
N SER A 52 35.58 2.81 15.74
CA SER A 52 36.18 3.60 14.66
C SER A 52 35.11 4.40 13.90
N PRO A 53 35.44 5.60 13.39
CA PRO A 53 34.53 6.35 12.53
C PRO A 53 34.29 5.61 11.21
N ILE A 54 33.24 6.03 10.48
CA ILE A 54 32.86 5.48 9.19
C ILE A 54 34.03 5.66 8.20
N SER A 55 34.39 4.57 7.49
CA SER A 55 35.41 4.59 6.44
C SER A 55 34.81 4.99 5.09
N TYR A 56 35.55 5.82 4.35
CA TYR A 56 35.18 6.26 3.00
C TYR A 56 35.99 5.48 1.96
N LEU A 57 35.29 4.85 1.02
CA LEU A 57 35.82 4.14 -0.13
C LEU A 57 35.47 4.94 -1.39
N GLY A 58 36.27 5.97 -1.70
CA GLY A 58 36.02 6.87 -2.82
C GLY A 58 34.81 7.78 -2.58
N ARG A 59 33.72 7.59 -3.34
CA ARG A 59 32.45 8.33 -3.19
C ARG A 59 31.43 7.65 -2.27
N GLU A 60 31.75 6.44 -1.81
CA GLU A 60 30.88 5.62 -0.98
C GLU A 60 31.49 5.41 0.40
N PHE A 61 30.67 4.97 1.34
CA PHE A 61 31.09 4.58 2.68
C PHE A 61 30.37 3.30 3.09
N GLU A 62 31.01 2.55 3.97
CA GLU A 62 30.53 1.24 4.42
C GLU A 62 30.69 1.12 5.93
N LEU A 63 29.68 0.57 6.59
CA LEU A 63 29.72 0.31 8.03
C LEU A 63 30.23 -1.09 8.34
N THR A 64 30.97 -1.18 9.44
CA THR A 64 31.43 -2.44 10.04
C THR A 64 30.34 -3.06 10.91
N ASP A 65 30.40 -4.37 11.16
CA ASP A 65 29.39 -5.06 11.97
C ASP A 65 29.30 -4.47 13.39
N ARG A 66 30.45 -4.10 13.97
CA ARG A 66 30.52 -3.43 15.27
C ARG A 66 29.83 -2.06 15.29
N GLN A 67 29.86 -1.32 14.18
CA GLN A 67 29.12 -0.06 14.06
C GLN A 67 27.62 -0.34 13.99
N LEU A 68 27.19 -1.30 13.17
CA LEU A 68 25.78 -1.69 13.05
C LEU A 68 25.21 -2.19 14.39
N ASP A 69 25.96 -3.01 15.12
CA ASP A 69 25.57 -3.48 16.47
C ASP A 69 25.35 -2.30 17.43
N PHE A 70 26.24 -1.32 17.39
CA PHE A 70 26.10 -0.10 18.19
C PHE A 70 24.87 0.71 17.78
N LEU A 71 24.59 0.85 16.48
CA LEU A 71 23.38 1.55 16.02
C LEU A 71 22.11 0.83 16.48
N SER A 72 22.07 -0.50 16.36
CA SER A 72 20.96 -1.30 16.85
C SER A 72 20.74 -1.10 18.36
N GLN A 73 21.82 -1.05 19.15
CA GLN A 73 21.74 -0.74 20.59
C GLN A 73 21.32 0.70 20.87
N LEU A 74 21.82 1.66 20.10
CA LEU A 74 21.50 3.09 20.22
C LEU A 74 20.00 3.36 20.06
N LEU A 75 19.35 2.58 19.20
CA LEU A 75 17.92 2.66 18.92
C LEU A 75 17.04 1.95 19.97
N THR A 76 17.63 1.22 20.92
CA THR A 76 16.85 0.60 22.00
C THR A 76 16.42 1.62 23.07
N THR A 77 15.34 1.28 23.77
CA THR A 77 14.60 2.03 24.80
C THR A 77 15.46 2.70 25.91
N SER A 78 16.71 2.29 26.07
CA SER A 78 17.63 2.77 27.12
C SER A 78 18.03 4.25 26.99
N GLN A 79 17.86 4.88 25.82
CA GLN A 79 18.27 6.29 25.59
C GLN A 79 17.13 7.33 25.55
N MET A 80 15.87 6.92 25.82
CA MET A 80 14.69 7.78 25.61
C MET A 80 14.64 9.04 26.49
N LYS A 81 15.22 9.01 27.70
CA LYS A 81 15.27 10.18 28.58
C LYS A 81 16.08 11.36 28.02
N ASN A 82 16.98 11.11 27.07
CA ASN A 82 17.85 12.12 26.46
C ASN A 82 17.50 12.38 24.99
N TYR A 83 16.32 11.94 24.55
CA TYR A 83 15.82 12.22 23.22
C TYR A 83 15.49 13.70 23.05
N ILE A 84 15.94 14.29 21.95
CA ILE A 84 15.68 15.69 21.61
C ILE A 84 14.55 15.75 20.59
N MET A 85 13.40 16.26 21.04
CA MET A 85 12.20 16.38 20.21
C MET A 85 12.31 17.51 19.20
N ASN A 86 11.97 17.22 17.95
CA ASN A 86 11.76 18.21 16.92
C ASN A 86 10.44 18.99 17.14
N ASN A 87 10.10 19.93 16.25
CA ASN A 87 8.88 20.73 16.40
C ASN A 87 7.60 19.90 16.32
N GLU A 88 7.52 18.95 15.39
CA GLU A 88 6.35 18.09 15.20
C GLU A 88 6.15 17.13 16.38
N GLU A 89 7.23 16.50 16.83
CA GLU A 89 7.24 15.63 18.02
C GLU A 89 6.80 16.38 19.27
N ARG A 90 7.22 17.63 19.45
CA ARG A 90 6.74 18.47 20.57
C ARG A 90 5.25 18.78 20.48
N GLN A 91 4.68 18.92 19.28
CA GLN A 91 3.24 19.12 19.12
C GLN A 91 2.47 17.85 19.52
N LYS A 92 2.92 16.68 19.06
CA LYS A 92 2.34 15.38 19.43
C LYS A 92 2.46 15.14 20.94
N PHE A 93 3.64 15.39 21.52
CA PHE A 93 3.87 15.24 22.96
C PHE A 93 2.97 16.18 23.78
N LEU A 94 2.86 17.46 23.39
CA LEU A 94 1.97 18.40 24.05
C LEU A 94 0.49 17.98 23.95
N TYR A 95 0.07 17.46 22.79
CA TYR A 95 -1.26 16.90 22.64
C TYR A 95 -1.50 15.70 23.56
N LEU A 96 -0.55 14.76 23.63
CA LEU A 96 -0.62 13.62 24.54
C LEU A 96 -0.72 14.07 25.99
N MET A 97 0.07 15.06 26.42
CA MET A 97 -0.04 15.64 27.76
C MET A 97 -1.47 16.13 28.04
N LEU A 98 -2.14 16.76 27.08
CA LEU A 98 -3.48 17.30 27.27
C LEU A 98 -4.62 16.27 27.12
N VAL A 99 -4.36 15.13 26.47
CA VAL A 99 -5.34 14.06 26.23
C VAL A 99 -5.26 12.94 27.26
N ALA A 100 -4.04 12.53 27.59
CA ALA A 100 -3.75 11.31 28.35
C ALA A 100 -3.66 11.53 29.86
N VAL A 101 -3.40 12.77 30.30
CA VAL A 101 -3.29 13.08 31.72
C VAL A 101 -4.68 13.11 32.35
N ASP A 102 -4.71 12.61 33.58
CA ASP A 102 -5.81 12.72 34.53
C ASP A 102 -6.42 14.13 34.51
N LEU A 103 -7.57 14.27 35.15
CA LEU A 103 -8.26 15.54 35.41
C LEU A 103 -7.42 16.55 36.26
N ASP A 104 -6.10 16.41 36.28
CA ASP A 104 -5.10 17.23 36.94
C ASP A 104 -4.78 18.50 36.15
N TYR A 105 -4.40 19.50 36.93
CA TYR A 105 -4.06 20.83 36.46
C TYR A 105 -2.75 20.82 35.64
N ILE A 106 -2.83 21.11 34.33
CA ILE A 106 -1.63 21.26 33.48
C ILE A 106 -1.25 22.74 33.42
N SER A 107 -0.14 23.10 34.04
CA SER A 107 0.38 24.47 34.04
C SER A 107 1.31 24.75 32.86
N LEU A 108 1.60 26.03 32.62
CA LEU A 108 2.65 26.41 31.68
C LEU A 108 4.04 25.93 32.13
N ALA A 109 4.27 25.79 33.44
CA ALA A 109 5.54 25.32 33.98
C ALA A 109 5.76 23.85 33.63
N ASP A 110 4.73 23.01 33.79
CA ASP A 110 4.78 21.58 33.45
C ASP A 110 5.11 21.41 31.96
N ILE A 111 4.43 22.19 31.09
CA ILE A 111 4.70 22.19 29.64
C ILE A 111 6.15 22.62 29.34
N MET A 112 6.69 23.61 30.04
CA MET A 112 8.08 24.04 29.83
C MET A 112 9.08 22.96 30.23
N ASP A 113 8.83 22.30 31.36
CA ASP A 113 9.73 21.30 31.94
C ASP A 113 9.71 20.00 31.12
N ASP A 114 8.52 19.48 30.78
CA ASP A 114 8.38 18.23 30.04
C ASP A 114 8.83 18.36 28.57
N LEU A 115 8.54 19.50 27.92
CA LEU A 115 9.05 19.76 26.56
C LEU A 115 10.51 20.21 26.55
N ARG A 116 11.09 20.56 27.71
CA ARG A 116 12.44 21.12 27.88
C ARG A 116 12.68 22.40 27.05
N VAL A 117 11.73 23.32 27.11
CA VAL A 117 11.75 24.55 26.30
C VAL A 117 11.53 25.81 27.15
N SER A 118 11.97 26.95 26.61
CA SER A 118 11.70 28.24 27.24
C SER A 118 10.21 28.60 27.20
N LYS A 119 9.79 29.52 28.06
CA LYS A 119 8.42 30.04 28.12
C LYS A 119 7.89 30.51 26.75
N THR A 120 8.70 31.25 26.01
CA THR A 120 8.33 31.76 24.68
C THR A 120 8.06 30.61 23.72
N THR A 121 8.90 29.59 23.74
CA THR A 121 8.74 28.40 22.90
C THR A 121 7.52 27.57 23.32
N ALA A 122 7.26 27.41 24.63
CA ALA A 122 6.06 26.71 25.11
C ALA A 122 4.77 27.41 24.64
N LEU A 123 4.68 28.73 24.77
CA LEU A 123 3.53 29.52 24.29
C LEU A 123 3.36 29.43 22.77
N ALA A 124 4.46 29.42 22.02
CA ALA A 124 4.41 29.21 20.57
C ALA A 124 3.89 27.81 20.21
N ASN A 125 4.28 26.77 20.97
CA ASN A 125 3.78 25.42 20.76
C ASN A 125 2.29 25.30 21.06
N LEU A 126 1.80 25.89 22.16
CA LEU A 126 0.38 25.95 22.50
C LEU A 126 -0.44 26.63 21.39
N LYS A 127 0.04 27.78 20.89
CA LYS A 127 -0.63 28.52 19.81
C LYS A 127 -0.68 27.73 18.49
N ASN A 128 0.39 27.01 18.17
CA ASN A 128 0.43 26.15 16.98
C ASN A 128 -0.54 24.97 17.11
N LEU A 129 -0.60 24.36 18.30
CA LEU A 129 -1.53 23.26 18.58
C LEU A 129 -2.98 23.75 18.50
N GLU A 130 -3.29 24.90 19.11
CA GLU A 130 -4.61 25.54 19.02
C GLU A 130 -5.03 25.76 17.56
N LYS A 131 -4.12 26.24 16.70
CA LYS A 131 -4.40 26.44 15.27
C LYS A 131 -4.75 25.13 14.56
N CYS A 132 -4.03 24.04 14.87
CA CYS A 132 -4.28 22.72 14.30
C CYS A 132 -5.64 22.16 14.75
N LEU A 133 -5.90 22.22 16.06
CA LEU A 133 -7.11 21.67 16.69
C LEU A 133 -8.38 22.43 16.28
N LYS A 134 -8.30 23.75 16.09
CA LYS A 134 -9.44 24.59 15.74
C LYS A 134 -10.10 24.19 14.41
N VAL A 135 -9.32 23.69 13.45
CA VAL A 135 -9.83 23.21 12.14
C VAL A 135 -10.67 21.94 12.31
N LYS A 136 -10.41 21.14 13.34
CA LYS A 136 -11.13 19.91 13.68
C LYS A 136 -12.26 20.15 14.69
N GLY A 137 -12.54 21.41 15.07
CA GLY A 137 -13.58 21.74 16.05
C GLY A 137 -13.18 21.52 17.51
N VAL A 138 -11.89 21.32 17.80
CA VAL A 138 -11.37 21.18 19.17
C VAL A 138 -10.78 22.51 19.64
N THR A 139 -11.13 22.92 20.86
CA THR A 139 -10.69 24.15 21.49
C THR A 139 -9.67 23.86 22.58
N LEU A 140 -8.49 24.50 22.51
CA LEU A 140 -7.54 24.55 23.62
C LEU A 140 -7.96 25.66 24.59
N ALA A 141 -8.40 25.28 25.78
CA ALA A 141 -8.87 26.20 26.82
C ALA A 141 -7.88 26.27 27.99
N TYR A 142 -7.98 27.36 28.76
CA TYR A 142 -7.28 27.52 30.03
C TYR A 142 -8.29 27.89 31.12
N SER A 143 -8.24 27.18 32.25
CA SER A 143 -9.00 27.54 33.44
C SER A 143 -8.13 27.46 34.69
N ARG A 144 -8.52 28.15 35.76
CA ARG A 144 -7.75 28.17 37.02
C ARG A 144 -7.77 26.84 37.76
N ASP A 145 -8.81 26.05 37.56
CA ASP A 145 -9.03 24.75 38.20
C ASP A 145 -8.39 23.59 37.43
N LYS A 146 -8.29 23.68 36.09
CA LYS A 146 -7.77 22.58 35.23
C LYS A 146 -6.50 22.93 34.46
N GLY A 147 -6.04 24.18 34.51
CA GLY A 147 -4.93 24.62 33.69
C GLY A 147 -5.30 24.54 32.21
N TYR A 148 -4.34 24.16 31.37
CA TYR A 148 -4.58 23.91 29.94
C TYR A 148 -5.31 22.58 29.72
N HIS A 149 -6.38 22.60 28.94
CA HIS A 149 -7.18 21.41 28.63
C HIS A 149 -7.87 21.53 27.27
N LEU A 150 -8.34 20.40 26.74
CA LEU A 150 -9.05 20.32 25.47
C LEU A 150 -10.56 20.25 25.68
N LEU A 151 -11.31 21.00 24.88
CA LEU A 151 -12.76 20.96 24.78
C LEU A 151 -13.15 20.59 23.36
N GLY A 152 -13.90 19.51 23.18
CA GLY A 152 -14.32 19.02 21.87
C GLY A 152 -14.99 17.66 22.00
N ASP A 153 -15.45 17.15 20.85
CA ASP A 153 -16.00 15.80 20.78
C ASP A 153 -14.90 14.74 21.05
N GLU A 154 -15.20 13.75 21.88
CA GLU A 154 -14.24 12.71 22.28
C GLU A 154 -13.79 11.85 21.10
N LEU A 155 -14.69 11.54 20.17
CA LEU A 155 -14.37 10.76 18.98
C LEU A 155 -13.39 11.52 18.10
N VAL A 156 -13.55 12.84 17.96
CA VAL A 156 -12.61 13.68 17.21
C VAL A 156 -11.21 13.67 17.82
N LEU A 157 -11.10 13.75 19.14
CA LEU A 157 -9.81 13.67 19.84
C LEU A 157 -9.14 12.30 19.62
N ARG A 158 -9.91 11.22 19.71
CA ARG A 158 -9.40 9.86 19.52
C ARG A 158 -8.97 9.62 18.07
N ASN A 159 -9.77 10.07 17.10
CA ASN A 159 -9.45 9.93 15.69
C ASN A 159 -8.20 10.72 15.31
N LEU A 160 -7.97 11.90 15.89
CA LEU A 160 -6.71 12.63 15.68
C LEU A 160 -5.49 11.87 16.23
N LEU A 161 -5.63 11.24 17.41
CA LEU A 161 -4.57 10.41 17.97
C LEU A 161 -4.29 9.19 17.09
N LEU A 162 -5.34 8.47 16.66
CA LEU A 162 -5.23 7.32 15.77
C LEU A 162 -4.56 7.70 14.44
N GLU A 163 -4.95 8.82 13.82
CA GLU A 163 -4.34 9.33 12.59
C GLU A 163 -2.82 9.51 12.71
N TRP A 164 -2.35 10.12 13.81
CA TRP A 164 -0.92 10.29 14.07
C TRP A 164 -0.22 8.98 14.43
N LEU A 165 -0.86 8.16 15.26
CA LEU A 165 -0.29 6.92 15.76
C LEU A 165 -0.07 5.91 14.64
N THR A 166 -1.10 5.67 13.81
CA THR A 166 -1.03 4.74 12.68
C THR A 166 0.02 5.19 11.68
N LYS A 167 0.06 6.48 11.33
CA LYS A 167 1.09 7.02 10.45
C LYS A 167 2.50 6.83 11.01
N ASP A 168 2.71 7.20 12.27
CA ASP A 168 4.05 7.13 12.88
C ASP A 168 4.51 5.68 13.10
N ILE A 169 3.61 4.74 13.39
CA ILE A 169 3.98 3.33 13.52
C ILE A 169 4.36 2.75 12.16
N GLU A 170 3.58 3.01 11.11
CA GLU A 170 3.91 2.54 9.76
C GLU A 170 5.24 3.13 9.24
N GLU A 171 5.61 4.35 9.67
CA GLU A 171 6.87 5.02 9.28
C GLU A 171 8.08 4.65 10.18
N ASP A 172 7.96 3.68 11.10
CA ASP A 172 8.97 3.38 12.14
C ASP A 172 9.36 4.62 13.00
N ASN A 173 8.40 5.53 13.18
CA ASN A 173 8.52 6.83 13.83
C ASN A 173 7.87 6.89 15.24
N SER A 174 7.52 5.75 15.84
CA SER A 174 6.77 5.65 17.10
C SER A 174 7.48 6.12 18.38
N ILE A 175 8.78 6.44 18.32
CA ILE A 175 9.62 6.75 19.50
C ILE A 175 9.02 7.82 20.45
N ILE A 176 8.25 8.77 19.90
CA ILE A 176 7.68 9.85 20.70
C ILE A 176 6.66 9.33 21.72
N TYR A 177 5.93 8.28 21.36
CA TYR A 177 4.98 7.61 22.25
C TYR A 177 5.71 6.87 23.37
N ASP A 178 6.83 6.21 23.05
CA ASP A 178 7.66 5.57 24.07
C ASP A 178 8.32 6.58 25.02
N VAL A 179 8.77 7.73 24.49
CA VAL A 179 9.30 8.84 25.31
C VAL A 179 8.21 9.35 26.25
N TYR A 180 6.97 9.50 25.77
CA TYR A 180 5.82 9.88 26.60
C TYR A 180 5.55 8.84 27.70
N ILE A 181 5.38 7.57 27.32
CA ILE A 181 5.12 6.45 28.25
C ILE A 181 6.20 6.36 29.32
N SER A 182 7.47 6.51 28.94
CA SER A 182 8.61 6.46 29.88
C SER A 182 8.68 7.66 30.83
N THR A 183 8.30 8.84 30.36
CA THR A 183 8.28 10.08 31.14
C THR A 183 7.22 9.98 32.24
N PHE A 184 6.02 9.53 31.89
CA PHE A 184 4.89 9.43 32.81
C PHE A 184 4.74 8.07 33.49
N LYS A 185 5.66 7.12 33.24
CA LYS A 185 5.64 5.74 33.79
C LYS A 185 4.28 5.04 33.56
N ALA A 186 3.73 5.21 32.37
CA ALA A 186 2.48 4.57 31.98
C ALA A 186 2.63 3.05 31.86
N GLU A 187 1.50 2.35 31.63
CA GLU A 187 1.51 0.90 31.42
C GLU A 187 2.44 0.51 30.25
N ASN A 188 3.09 -0.65 30.37
CA ASN A 188 4.04 -1.12 29.39
C ASN A 188 3.31 -1.67 28.14
N VAL A 189 3.53 -1.05 26.98
CA VAL A 189 2.91 -1.42 25.70
C VAL A 189 3.18 -2.86 25.32
N GLU A 190 4.42 -3.34 25.46
CA GLU A 190 4.79 -4.73 25.15
C GLU A 190 3.99 -5.72 25.98
N THR A 191 3.75 -5.41 27.26
CA THR A 191 2.91 -6.27 28.13
C THR A 191 1.47 -6.35 27.63
N LEU A 192 0.93 -5.23 27.14
CA LEU A 192 -0.41 -5.18 26.56
C LEU A 192 -0.48 -5.89 25.20
N VAL A 193 0.54 -5.76 24.34
CA VAL A 193 0.65 -6.50 23.07
C VAL A 193 0.61 -8.00 23.33
N GLN A 194 1.39 -8.52 24.28
CA GLN A 194 1.36 -9.94 24.62
C GLN A 194 -0.01 -10.38 25.15
N LYS A 195 -0.68 -9.54 25.92
CA LYS A 195 -2.04 -9.82 26.41
C LYS A 195 -3.06 -9.89 25.26
N ILE A 196 -3.01 -8.93 24.33
CA ILE A 196 -3.81 -8.91 23.10
C ILE A 196 -3.55 -10.18 22.28
N ARG A 197 -2.28 -10.57 22.11
CA ARG A 197 -1.88 -11.77 21.37
C ARG A 197 -2.47 -13.05 21.98
N LEU A 198 -2.46 -13.19 23.31
CA LEU A 198 -3.06 -14.35 23.98
C LEU A 198 -4.59 -14.35 23.89
N LEU A 199 -5.22 -13.18 24.07
CA LEU A 199 -6.68 -13.07 24.02
C LEU A 199 -7.22 -13.35 22.61
N LYS A 200 -6.59 -12.82 21.54
CA LYS A 200 -7.10 -13.02 20.17
C LYS A 200 -7.20 -14.50 19.79
N GLN A 201 -6.29 -15.35 20.29
CA GLN A 201 -6.33 -16.80 20.06
C GLN A 201 -7.59 -17.43 20.66
N SER A 202 -8.04 -16.95 21.83
CA SER A 202 -9.24 -17.46 22.50
C SER A 202 -10.54 -17.10 21.75
N TYR A 203 -10.53 -16.00 20.98
CA TYR A 203 -11.67 -15.50 20.20
C TYR A 203 -11.52 -15.76 18.70
N ARG A 204 -10.51 -16.53 18.27
CA ARG A 204 -10.21 -16.84 16.86
C ARG A 204 -10.07 -15.60 15.96
N LEU A 205 -9.65 -14.48 16.54
CA LEU A 205 -9.48 -13.23 15.80
C LEU A 205 -8.12 -13.17 15.11
N GLN A 206 -8.13 -12.74 13.86
CA GLN A 206 -6.93 -12.45 13.10
C GLN A 206 -6.67 -10.94 13.10
N LEU A 207 -5.65 -10.54 13.84
CA LEU A 207 -5.15 -9.16 13.86
C LEU A 207 -3.71 -9.13 13.34
N VAL A 208 -3.45 -8.19 12.43
CA VAL A 208 -2.13 -7.89 11.89
C VAL A 208 -1.22 -7.35 13.00
N GLU A 209 0.07 -7.68 12.97
CA GLU A 209 1.03 -7.35 14.03
C GLU A 209 1.12 -5.83 14.28
N SER A 210 1.31 -5.03 13.23
CA SER A 210 1.35 -3.56 13.35
C SER A 210 0.08 -2.99 13.99
N ARG A 211 -1.09 -3.51 13.61
CA ARG A 211 -2.39 -3.09 14.13
C ARG A 211 -2.62 -3.47 15.59
N MET A 212 -2.09 -4.61 16.03
CA MET A 212 -2.09 -4.96 17.47
C MET A 212 -1.22 -3.98 18.28
N VAL A 213 -0.06 -3.61 17.74
CA VAL A 213 0.84 -2.63 18.37
C VAL A 213 0.17 -1.25 18.42
N GLU A 214 -0.47 -0.81 17.34
CA GLU A 214 -1.27 0.42 17.28
C GLU A 214 -2.38 0.42 18.35
N LEU A 215 -3.17 -0.65 18.44
CA LEU A 215 -4.20 -0.79 19.46
C LEU A 215 -3.62 -0.72 20.88
N ALA A 216 -2.49 -1.37 21.12
CA ALA A 216 -1.83 -1.35 22.43
C ALA A 216 -1.35 0.06 22.80
N TYR A 217 -0.68 0.77 21.89
CA TYR A 217 -0.30 2.16 22.10
C TYR A 217 -1.52 3.04 22.35
N PHE A 218 -2.56 2.92 21.53
CA PHE A 218 -3.77 3.72 21.70
C PHE A 218 -4.37 3.51 23.09
N ILE A 219 -4.54 2.26 23.53
CA ILE A 219 -5.08 1.95 24.85
C ILE A 219 -4.20 2.50 25.96
N VAL A 220 -2.87 2.32 25.90
CA VAL A 220 -1.95 2.83 26.93
C VAL A 220 -2.00 4.36 26.99
N LEU A 221 -1.97 5.04 25.85
CA LEU A 221 -1.98 6.50 25.76
C LEU A 221 -3.35 7.10 26.15
N THR A 222 -4.44 6.34 26.04
CA THR A 222 -5.79 6.82 26.39
C THR A 222 -6.37 6.16 27.63
N LEU A 223 -5.57 5.39 28.37
CA LEU A 223 -6.03 4.51 29.44
C LEU A 223 -6.88 5.24 30.50
N ASN A 224 -6.45 6.44 30.88
CA ASN A 224 -7.18 7.27 31.85
C ASN A 224 -8.52 7.75 31.30
N ARG A 225 -8.60 8.07 30.00
CA ARG A 225 -9.87 8.43 29.35
C ARG A 225 -10.82 7.24 29.28
N LEU A 226 -10.28 6.05 28.97
CA LEU A 226 -11.06 4.81 28.94
C LEU A 226 -11.60 4.46 30.34
N ARG A 227 -10.77 4.60 31.38
CA ARG A 227 -11.19 4.41 32.79
C ARG A 227 -12.22 5.44 33.24
N GLY A 228 -12.06 6.69 32.82
CA GLY A 228 -13.01 7.77 33.09
C GLY A 228 -14.31 7.69 32.29
N GLY A 229 -14.39 6.82 31.28
CA GLY A 229 -15.56 6.68 30.42
C GLY A 229 -15.87 7.95 29.64
N PHE A 230 -14.84 8.62 29.10
CA PHE A 230 -15.00 9.90 28.40
C PHE A 230 -15.81 9.78 27.12
N TYR A 231 -15.82 8.61 26.46
CA TYR A 231 -16.65 8.42 25.28
C TYR A 231 -18.11 8.20 25.68
N GLN A 232 -18.94 9.15 25.27
CA GLN A 232 -20.37 9.16 25.55
C GLN A 232 -21.24 9.20 24.29
N GLY A 233 -20.64 9.06 23.10
CA GLY A 233 -21.33 9.09 21.81
C GLY A 233 -22.22 7.87 21.55
N SER A 234 -22.92 7.92 20.43
CA SER A 234 -23.79 6.86 19.90
C SER A 234 -23.46 6.51 18.45
N ASP A 235 -22.28 6.89 17.99
CA ASP A 235 -21.81 6.79 16.59
C ASP A 235 -21.79 5.35 16.06
N PHE A 236 -21.78 4.37 16.97
CA PHE A 236 -21.71 2.94 16.66
C PHE A 236 -23.03 2.20 16.92
N SER A 237 -24.14 2.92 17.11
CA SER A 237 -25.44 2.32 17.47
C SER A 237 -26.23 1.73 16.30
N ASP A 238 -25.83 2.01 15.05
CA ASP A 238 -26.48 1.48 13.85
C ASP A 238 -26.24 -0.04 13.64
N ILE A 239 -25.34 -0.64 14.42
CA ILE A 239 -25.02 -2.07 14.40
C ILE A 239 -25.06 -2.62 15.83
N GLU A 240 -25.65 -3.81 15.97
CA GLU A 240 -25.59 -4.56 17.22
C GLU A 240 -24.20 -5.20 17.40
N LEU A 241 -23.26 -4.42 17.94
CA LEU A 241 -21.87 -4.87 18.11
C LEU A 241 -21.74 -6.09 19.03
N SER A 242 -22.70 -6.34 19.92
CA SER A 242 -22.65 -7.49 20.83
C SER A 242 -22.74 -8.85 20.13
N ASP A 243 -23.15 -8.88 18.87
CA ASP A 243 -23.22 -10.11 18.07
C ASP A 243 -21.85 -10.51 17.47
N PHE A 244 -20.82 -9.67 17.64
CA PHE A 244 -19.49 -9.85 17.06
C PHE A 244 -18.49 -10.40 18.10
N GLU A 245 -17.64 -11.33 17.67
CA GLU A 245 -16.54 -11.85 18.49
C GLU A 245 -15.54 -10.76 18.90
N GLU A 246 -15.35 -9.76 18.04
CA GLU A 246 -14.54 -8.56 18.31
C GLU A 246 -15.02 -7.82 19.56
N TYR A 247 -16.33 -7.75 19.79
CA TYR A 247 -16.90 -7.11 20.98
C TYR A 247 -16.60 -7.91 22.25
N HIS A 248 -16.73 -9.23 22.21
CA HIS A 248 -16.41 -10.08 23.35
C HIS A 248 -14.92 -10.08 23.68
N PHE A 249 -14.07 -10.07 22.66
CA PHE A 249 -12.63 -9.86 22.80
C PHE A 249 -12.32 -8.52 23.50
N VAL A 250 -12.92 -7.43 23.03
CA VAL A 250 -12.73 -6.09 23.62
C VAL A 250 -13.24 -6.05 25.05
N GLN A 251 -14.38 -6.66 25.36
CA GLN A 251 -14.88 -6.74 26.74
C GLN A 251 -13.91 -7.48 27.66
N ALA A 252 -13.33 -8.60 27.21
CA ALA A 252 -12.34 -9.34 27.99
C ALA A 252 -11.06 -8.52 28.21
N LEU A 253 -10.62 -7.80 27.17
CA LEU A 253 -9.48 -6.91 27.24
C LEU A 253 -9.72 -5.75 28.23
N LEU A 254 -10.83 -5.03 28.10
CA LEU A 254 -11.19 -3.91 28.97
C LEU A 254 -11.40 -4.33 30.42
N LYS A 255 -12.05 -5.46 30.66
CA LYS A 255 -12.20 -6.04 32.00
C LYS A 255 -10.85 -6.30 32.66
N SER A 256 -9.87 -6.73 31.88
CA SER A 256 -8.51 -7.00 32.36
C SER A 256 -7.71 -5.74 32.71
N LEU A 257 -8.23 -4.56 32.38
CA LEU A 257 -7.68 -3.23 32.67
C LEU A 257 -8.55 -2.43 33.68
N ASP A 258 -9.55 -3.09 34.27
CA ASP A 258 -10.58 -2.54 35.17
C ASP A 258 -11.45 -1.44 34.54
N ILE A 259 -11.76 -1.57 33.25
CA ILE A 259 -12.66 -0.66 32.52
C ILE A 259 -14.01 -1.37 32.31
N LYS A 260 -15.10 -0.71 32.74
CA LYS A 260 -16.47 -1.30 32.77
C LYS A 260 -17.48 -0.56 31.90
N SER A 261 -17.05 0.43 31.12
CA SER A 261 -17.95 1.23 30.28
C SER A 261 -18.35 0.48 29.00
N THR A 262 -19.66 0.35 28.78
CA THR A 262 -20.21 -0.27 27.56
C THR A 262 -19.95 0.60 26.33
N LYS A 263 -20.01 1.93 26.46
CA LYS A 263 -19.70 2.85 25.36
C LYS A 263 -18.23 2.77 24.95
N GLU A 264 -17.33 2.64 25.91
CA GLU A 264 -15.90 2.42 25.62
C GLU A 264 -15.67 1.08 24.92
N SER A 265 -16.45 0.06 25.30
CA SER A 265 -16.46 -1.23 24.59
C SER A 265 -16.91 -1.06 23.15
N SER A 266 -17.99 -0.29 22.89
CA SER A 266 -18.46 -0.02 21.53
C SER A 266 -17.41 0.66 20.66
N PHE A 267 -16.76 1.72 21.16
CA PHE A 267 -15.68 2.41 20.43
C PHE A 267 -14.52 1.48 20.08
N LEU A 268 -13.98 0.75 21.06
CA LEU A 268 -12.87 -0.16 20.79
C LEU A 268 -13.28 -1.36 19.92
N SER A 269 -14.53 -1.80 19.98
CA SER A 269 -15.03 -2.87 19.11
C SER A 269 -15.13 -2.40 17.66
N ALA A 270 -15.60 -1.16 17.43
CA ALA A 270 -15.58 -0.55 16.11
C ALA A 270 -14.15 -0.45 15.56
N LEU A 271 -13.19 -0.02 16.39
CA LEU A 271 -11.78 0.00 16.03
C LEU A 271 -11.27 -1.41 15.68
N VAL A 272 -11.50 -2.41 16.53
CA VAL A 272 -11.04 -3.79 16.28
C VAL A 272 -11.70 -4.40 15.03
N LEU A 273 -12.97 -4.11 14.75
CA LEU A 273 -13.62 -4.52 13.49
C LEU A 273 -12.91 -3.91 12.28
N GLY A 274 -12.53 -2.63 12.37
CA GLY A 274 -11.74 -1.93 11.35
C GLY A 274 -10.29 -2.42 11.22
N GLU A 275 -9.77 -3.19 12.17
CA GLU A 275 -8.39 -3.72 12.16
C GLU A 275 -8.30 -5.23 11.91
N SER A 276 -9.40 -5.95 12.13
CA SER A 276 -9.47 -7.40 11.99
C SER A 276 -9.42 -7.85 10.54
N VAL A 277 -8.60 -8.86 10.24
CA VAL A 277 -8.60 -9.50 8.92
C VAL A 277 -9.91 -10.27 8.74
N GLY A 278 -10.60 -10.03 7.63
CA GLY A 278 -11.82 -10.76 7.32
C GLY A 278 -11.53 -12.24 7.03
N ASP A 279 -12.26 -13.14 7.69
CA ASP A 279 -12.26 -14.56 7.36
C ASP A 279 -13.59 -14.94 6.69
N ILE A 280 -13.51 -15.30 5.41
CA ILE A 280 -14.68 -15.70 4.61
C ILE A 280 -15.37 -16.97 5.13
N ASN A 281 -14.66 -17.77 5.93
CA ASN A 281 -15.18 -19.00 6.52
C ASN A 281 -15.75 -18.80 7.92
N CYS A 282 -15.54 -17.63 8.52
CA CYS A 282 -16.12 -17.29 9.83
C CYS A 282 -17.61 -16.97 9.66
N ASP A 283 -18.45 -17.61 10.47
CA ASP A 283 -19.90 -17.37 10.49
C ASP A 283 -20.23 -16.13 11.32
N SER A 284 -19.81 -14.96 10.81
CA SER A 284 -20.08 -13.67 11.44
C SER A 284 -21.42 -13.08 10.96
N PRO A 285 -22.11 -12.24 11.76
CA PRO A 285 -23.42 -11.68 11.41
C PRO A 285 -23.44 -10.92 10.07
N ASP A 286 -22.31 -10.34 9.70
CA ASP A 286 -22.11 -9.53 8.49
C ASP A 286 -21.63 -10.33 7.27
N ARG A 287 -21.27 -11.61 7.44
CA ARG A 287 -20.61 -12.44 6.42
C ARG A 287 -21.35 -12.40 5.08
N GLY A 288 -22.65 -12.65 5.09
CA GLY A 288 -23.46 -12.70 3.87
C GLY A 288 -23.49 -11.36 3.12
N LYS A 289 -23.55 -10.25 3.86
CA LYS A 289 -23.53 -8.90 3.29
C LYS A 289 -22.16 -8.60 2.67
N ILE A 290 -21.09 -8.79 3.42
CA ILE A 290 -19.73 -8.46 2.95
C ILE A 290 -19.33 -9.37 1.79
N LEU A 291 -19.70 -10.66 1.82
CA LEU A 291 -19.46 -11.59 0.72
C LEU A 291 -20.15 -11.13 -0.57
N GLY A 292 -21.43 -10.76 -0.50
CA GLY A 292 -22.15 -10.24 -1.66
C GLY A 292 -21.52 -8.96 -2.23
N LEU A 293 -21.06 -8.05 -1.38
CA LEU A 293 -20.32 -6.85 -1.81
C LEU A 293 -18.98 -7.21 -2.47
N THR A 294 -18.28 -8.21 -1.94
CA THR A 294 -17.00 -8.67 -2.45
C THR A 294 -17.16 -9.29 -3.84
N GLU A 295 -18.12 -10.21 -3.99
CA GLU A 295 -18.41 -10.87 -5.26
C GLU A 295 -18.81 -9.85 -6.33
N ALA A 296 -19.70 -8.90 -5.99
CA ALA A 296 -20.09 -7.82 -6.89
C ALA A 296 -18.88 -6.97 -7.33
N MET A 297 -18.04 -6.55 -6.39
CA MET A 297 -16.84 -5.77 -6.69
C MET A 297 -15.86 -6.52 -7.61
N VAL A 298 -15.63 -7.81 -7.36
CA VAL A 298 -14.77 -8.65 -8.21
C VAL A 298 -15.39 -8.82 -9.60
N THR A 299 -16.71 -9.01 -9.71
CA THR A 299 -17.41 -9.08 -11.01
C THR A 299 -17.31 -7.77 -11.78
N HIS A 300 -17.48 -6.62 -11.12
CA HIS A 300 -17.31 -5.32 -11.75
C HIS A 300 -15.86 -5.11 -12.21
N PHE A 301 -14.88 -5.51 -11.40
CA PHE A 301 -13.47 -5.45 -11.80
C PHE A 301 -13.20 -6.31 -13.03
N GLN A 302 -13.68 -7.56 -13.10
CA GLN A 302 -13.54 -8.41 -14.28
C GLN A 302 -14.15 -7.74 -15.53
N THR A 303 -15.37 -7.22 -15.39
CA THR A 303 -16.11 -6.58 -16.48
C THR A 303 -15.38 -5.35 -17.01
N LEU A 304 -14.87 -4.51 -16.10
CA LEU A 304 -14.16 -3.28 -16.44
C LEU A 304 -12.76 -3.55 -16.98
N SER A 305 -12.06 -4.54 -16.45
CA SER A 305 -10.68 -4.84 -16.85
C SER A 305 -10.60 -5.69 -18.12
N GLY A 306 -11.60 -6.53 -18.37
CA GLY A 306 -11.55 -7.55 -19.41
C GLY A 306 -10.87 -8.85 -18.98
N ILE A 307 -10.55 -9.01 -17.70
CA ILE A 307 -9.87 -10.19 -17.14
C ILE A 307 -10.90 -11.24 -16.71
N HIS A 308 -10.61 -12.50 -17.01
CA HIS A 308 -11.35 -13.64 -16.51
C HIS A 308 -10.57 -14.35 -15.40
N PHE A 309 -11.16 -14.44 -14.20
CA PHE A 309 -10.55 -15.15 -13.08
C PHE A 309 -10.97 -16.62 -13.02
N MET A 310 -9.98 -17.52 -13.01
CA MET A 310 -10.21 -18.97 -12.95
C MET A 310 -10.41 -19.46 -11.50
N GLU A 311 -9.69 -18.89 -10.53
CA GLU A 311 -9.72 -19.27 -9.11
C GLU A 311 -10.64 -18.36 -8.28
N TRP A 312 -11.94 -18.37 -8.60
CA TRP A 312 -12.92 -17.44 -8.02
C TRP A 312 -12.93 -17.42 -6.48
N SER A 313 -12.92 -18.60 -5.84
CA SER A 313 -12.98 -18.72 -4.37
C SER A 313 -11.81 -18.02 -3.69
N ASP A 314 -10.61 -18.17 -4.24
CA ASP A 314 -9.37 -17.69 -3.63
C ASP A 314 -9.26 -16.19 -3.79
N ILE A 315 -9.71 -15.67 -4.93
CA ILE A 315 -9.76 -14.24 -5.23
C ILE A 315 -10.79 -13.54 -4.35
N VAL A 316 -12.01 -14.08 -4.28
CA VAL A 316 -13.04 -13.53 -3.40
C VAL A 316 -12.60 -13.59 -1.95
N GLY A 317 -11.98 -14.69 -1.50
CA GLY A 317 -11.41 -14.80 -0.16
C GLY A 317 -10.32 -13.74 0.12
N GLN A 318 -9.40 -13.54 -0.82
CA GLN A 318 -8.33 -12.54 -0.70
C GLN A 318 -8.88 -11.11 -0.63
N ILE A 319 -9.86 -10.75 -1.47
CA ILE A 319 -10.49 -9.42 -1.42
C ILE A 319 -11.35 -9.27 -0.17
N TYR A 320 -12.13 -10.28 0.21
CA TYR A 320 -12.96 -10.28 1.42
C TYR A 320 -12.14 -9.98 2.67
N SER A 321 -10.92 -10.54 2.75
CA SER A 321 -10.01 -10.36 3.88
C SER A 321 -9.69 -8.90 4.20
N HIS A 322 -9.72 -8.02 3.19
CA HIS A 322 -9.49 -6.60 3.32
C HIS A 322 -10.78 -5.78 3.23
N LEU A 323 -11.76 -6.22 2.44
CA LEU A 323 -13.01 -5.48 2.25
C LEU A 323 -13.86 -5.46 3.52
N ARG A 324 -13.85 -6.52 4.34
CA ARG A 324 -14.56 -6.54 5.64
C ARG A 324 -14.11 -5.40 6.56
N PRO A 325 -12.82 -5.28 6.94
CA PRO A 325 -12.40 -4.18 7.80
C PRO A 325 -12.53 -2.81 7.10
N THR A 326 -12.33 -2.74 5.77
CA THR A 326 -12.57 -1.51 4.98
C THR A 326 -14.01 -1.02 5.16
N TYR A 327 -14.99 -1.91 5.04
CA TYR A 327 -16.39 -1.58 5.20
C TYR A 327 -16.67 -0.92 6.56
N TYR A 328 -16.11 -1.46 7.66
CA TYR A 328 -16.29 -0.86 8.98
C TYR A 328 -15.51 0.44 9.17
N ARG A 329 -14.31 0.58 8.60
CA ARG A 329 -13.59 1.87 8.64
C ARG A 329 -14.37 2.97 7.92
N LEU A 330 -14.97 2.66 6.77
CA LEU A 330 -15.83 3.59 6.03
C LEU A 330 -17.11 3.92 6.78
N LEU A 331 -17.78 2.90 7.34
CA LEU A 331 -19.04 3.05 8.06
C LEU A 331 -18.88 3.86 9.36
N PHE A 332 -17.78 3.64 10.08
CA PHE A 332 -17.51 4.28 11.37
C PHE A 332 -16.58 5.49 11.27
N HIS A 333 -16.19 5.88 10.05
CA HIS A 333 -15.28 6.99 9.77
C HIS A 333 -13.96 6.90 10.56
N LEU A 334 -13.40 5.68 10.63
CA LEU A 334 -12.14 5.43 11.31
C LEU A 334 -10.96 5.92 10.45
N PRO A 335 -9.91 6.49 11.04
CA PRO A 335 -8.70 6.86 10.32
C PRO A 335 -8.03 5.66 9.68
N ILE A 336 -7.43 5.87 8.51
CA ILE A 336 -6.62 4.89 7.80
C ILE A 336 -5.41 5.61 7.20
N ASN A 337 -4.27 4.94 7.16
CA ASN A 337 -3.07 5.42 6.50
C ASN A 337 -2.51 4.33 5.58
N ASN A 338 -1.87 4.74 4.51
CA ASN A 338 -1.12 3.85 3.64
C ASN A 338 0.10 4.58 3.07
N ILE A 339 1.28 4.30 3.60
CA ILE A 339 2.54 4.93 3.16
C ILE A 339 2.85 4.64 1.68
N LEU A 340 2.27 3.57 1.12
CA LEU A 340 2.54 3.14 -0.24
C LEU A 340 1.62 3.80 -1.27
N ILE A 341 0.72 4.74 -0.92
CA ILE A 341 -0.23 5.34 -1.89
C ILE A 341 0.47 5.86 -3.15
N ASP A 342 1.45 6.74 -2.98
CA ASP A 342 2.13 7.37 -4.12
C ASP A 342 2.84 6.32 -4.99
N LYS A 343 3.41 5.31 -4.35
CA LYS A 343 4.11 4.20 -5.01
C LYS A 343 3.14 3.26 -5.74
N VAL A 344 2.03 2.91 -5.11
CA VAL A 344 0.98 2.09 -5.73
C VAL A 344 0.36 2.83 -6.93
N LYS A 345 0.14 4.14 -6.80
CA LYS A 345 -0.35 4.98 -7.90
C LYS A 345 0.66 5.12 -9.03
N SER A 346 1.97 5.12 -8.75
CA SER A 346 3.00 5.17 -9.80
C SER A 346 3.20 3.83 -10.50
N GLU A 347 3.27 2.73 -9.74
CA GLU A 347 3.59 1.40 -10.27
C GLU A 347 2.37 0.69 -10.87
N TYR A 348 1.20 0.82 -10.24
CA TYR A 348 -0.07 0.20 -10.68
C TYR A 348 -1.19 1.22 -11.02
N PRO A 349 -0.92 2.24 -11.84
CA PRO A 349 -1.86 3.33 -12.13
C PRO A 349 -3.15 2.87 -12.81
N SER A 350 -3.11 1.74 -13.52
CA SER A 350 -4.27 1.16 -14.22
C SER A 350 -5.13 0.31 -13.30
N ILE A 351 -4.51 -0.52 -12.47
CA ILE A 351 -5.21 -1.33 -11.47
C ILE A 351 -5.90 -0.39 -10.47
N PHE A 352 -5.21 0.66 -10.00
CA PHE A 352 -5.79 1.65 -9.10
C PHE A 352 -7.08 2.27 -9.65
N TYR A 353 -7.03 2.70 -10.92
CA TYR A 353 -8.19 3.27 -11.58
C TYR A 353 -9.33 2.25 -11.75
N LEU A 354 -9.01 1.00 -12.12
CA LEU A 354 -10.01 -0.07 -12.28
C LEU A 354 -10.68 -0.44 -10.95
N VAL A 355 -9.92 -0.49 -9.85
CA VAL A 355 -10.44 -0.71 -8.50
C VAL A 355 -11.38 0.42 -8.08
N GLU A 356 -10.98 1.68 -8.31
CA GLU A 356 -11.84 2.85 -8.03
C GLU A 356 -13.18 2.72 -8.76
N ARG A 357 -13.16 2.42 -10.07
CA ARG A 357 -14.37 2.26 -10.88
C ARG A 357 -15.22 1.07 -10.41
N ALA A 358 -14.61 -0.08 -10.14
CA ALA A 358 -15.32 -1.26 -9.67
C ALA A 358 -16.06 -1.00 -8.35
N LEU A 359 -15.44 -0.24 -7.44
CA LEU A 359 -16.07 0.14 -6.18
C LEU A 359 -17.24 1.11 -6.40
N GLN A 360 -17.09 2.10 -7.28
CA GLN A 360 -18.14 3.08 -7.60
C GLN A 360 -19.39 2.43 -8.24
N GLU A 361 -19.22 1.31 -8.95
CA GLU A 361 -20.32 0.54 -9.54
C GLU A 361 -20.95 -0.46 -8.54
N THR A 362 -20.30 -0.73 -7.40
CA THR A 362 -20.81 -1.70 -6.42
C THR A 362 -21.86 -1.07 -5.50
N ASP A 363 -23.12 -1.51 -5.64
CA ASP A 363 -24.22 -1.12 -4.77
C ASP A 363 -23.90 -1.40 -3.29
N GLY A 364 -24.13 -0.41 -2.42
CA GLY A 364 -23.79 -0.48 -0.99
C GLY A 364 -22.36 0.00 -0.66
N LEU A 365 -21.43 0.00 -1.62
CA LEU A 365 -20.12 0.65 -1.48
C LEU A 365 -20.09 2.05 -2.08
N LYS A 366 -20.84 2.27 -3.17
CA LYS A 366 -20.94 3.57 -3.87
C LYS A 366 -21.41 4.75 -3.02
N MET A 367 -21.99 4.49 -1.84
CA MET A 367 -22.45 5.51 -0.91
C MET A 367 -21.31 6.12 -0.07
N PHE A 368 -20.17 5.43 0.01
CA PHE A 368 -19.01 5.90 0.75
C PHE A 368 -18.10 6.74 -0.13
N VAL A 369 -17.51 7.78 0.47
CA VAL A 369 -16.33 8.43 -0.10
C VAL A 369 -15.12 7.62 0.36
N VAL A 370 -14.61 6.78 -0.53
CA VAL A 370 -13.50 5.87 -0.20
C VAL A 370 -12.17 6.63 -0.30
N PRO A 371 -11.37 6.69 0.78
CA PRO A 371 -10.05 7.31 0.77
C PRO A 371 -9.08 6.60 -0.19
N ASP A 372 -8.09 7.35 -0.70
CA ASP A 372 -7.06 6.81 -1.58
C ASP A 372 -6.21 5.72 -0.90
N GLU A 373 -6.10 5.78 0.43
CA GLU A 373 -5.44 4.78 1.28
C GLU A 373 -6.06 3.39 1.11
N GLU A 374 -7.39 3.32 1.13
CA GLU A 374 -8.17 2.08 0.96
C GLU A 374 -8.08 1.58 -0.48
N LEU A 375 -8.20 2.49 -1.44
CA LEU A 375 -8.03 2.16 -2.86
C LEU A 375 -6.63 1.59 -3.12
N ALA A 376 -5.59 2.14 -2.49
CA ALA A 376 -4.23 1.65 -2.64
C ALA A 376 -4.06 0.24 -2.04
N PHE A 377 -4.63 -0.05 -0.87
CA PHE A 377 -4.59 -1.41 -0.33
C PHE A 377 -5.34 -2.41 -1.22
N LEU A 378 -6.57 -2.09 -1.65
CA LEU A 378 -7.33 -2.94 -2.57
C LEU A 378 -6.57 -3.14 -3.89
N THR A 379 -5.93 -2.10 -4.42
CA THR A 379 -5.07 -2.17 -5.60
C THR A 379 -3.92 -3.16 -5.40
N MET A 380 -3.28 -3.18 -4.23
CA MET A 380 -2.22 -4.15 -3.93
C MET A 380 -2.74 -5.59 -3.92
N HIS A 381 -3.95 -5.82 -3.38
CA HIS A 381 -4.58 -7.14 -3.43
C HIS A 381 -4.86 -7.58 -4.88
N PHE A 382 -5.43 -6.70 -5.72
CA PHE A 382 -5.66 -7.01 -7.13
C PHE A 382 -4.36 -7.19 -7.91
N ALA A 383 -3.35 -6.36 -7.70
CA ALA A 383 -2.04 -6.51 -8.34
C ALA A 383 -1.43 -7.88 -8.02
N SER A 384 -1.42 -8.28 -6.74
CA SER A 384 -0.99 -9.62 -6.34
C SER A 384 -1.77 -10.75 -7.03
N ILE A 385 -3.09 -10.61 -7.19
CA ILE A 385 -3.92 -11.60 -7.89
C ILE A 385 -3.53 -11.72 -9.37
N LEU A 386 -3.22 -10.61 -10.02
CA LEU A 386 -2.92 -10.56 -11.45
C LEU A 386 -1.54 -11.10 -11.81
N THR A 387 -0.58 -10.92 -10.90
CA THR A 387 0.82 -11.31 -11.10
C THR A 387 1.07 -12.81 -10.87
N LYS A 388 0.11 -13.56 -10.29
CA LYS A 388 0.20 -15.01 -9.98
C LYS A 388 0.55 -15.96 -11.15
N ASN A 389 0.68 -15.46 -12.37
CA ASN A 389 0.86 -16.26 -13.58
C ASN A 389 2.34 -16.35 -14.01
N GLN A 390 3.11 -17.26 -13.39
CA GLN A 390 4.17 -18.09 -14.03
C GLN A 390 4.98 -18.91 -13.01
N ARG A 391 4.37 -19.95 -12.40
CA ARG A 391 5.16 -20.95 -11.66
C ARG A 391 6.01 -21.77 -12.62
N ARG A 392 7.25 -21.35 -12.88
CA ARG A 392 8.25 -22.15 -13.60
C ARG A 392 8.94 -23.11 -12.63
N VAL A 393 8.81 -24.41 -12.89
CA VAL A 393 9.46 -25.46 -12.11
C VAL A 393 10.92 -25.57 -12.55
N HIS A 394 11.82 -24.92 -11.83
CA HIS A 394 13.26 -25.18 -11.90
C HIS A 394 13.76 -25.86 -10.62
N HIS A 395 14.86 -26.59 -10.69
CA HIS A 395 15.52 -27.13 -9.50
C HIS A 395 16.14 -25.98 -8.71
N ARG A 396 15.44 -25.57 -7.63
CA ARG A 396 15.79 -24.46 -6.74
C ARG A 396 16.85 -24.93 -5.74
N SER A 397 17.91 -24.14 -5.53
CA SER A 397 19.03 -24.49 -4.63
C SER A 397 19.09 -23.65 -3.35
N VAL A 398 18.38 -22.52 -3.29
CA VAL A 398 18.39 -21.57 -2.18
C VAL A 398 16.96 -21.37 -1.72
N ARG A 399 16.68 -21.56 -0.42
CA ARG A 399 15.38 -21.31 0.19
C ARG A 399 15.36 -19.97 0.88
N ALA A 400 14.40 -19.11 0.57
CA ALA A 400 14.25 -17.79 1.17
C ALA A 400 12.93 -17.65 1.91
N LEU A 401 12.99 -17.21 3.16
CA LEU A 401 11.83 -16.98 3.99
C LEU A 401 11.29 -15.56 3.77
N VAL A 402 9.99 -15.40 3.50
CA VAL A 402 9.33 -14.10 3.35
C VAL A 402 8.53 -13.78 4.61
N VAL A 403 8.95 -12.75 5.34
CA VAL A 403 8.35 -12.34 6.62
C VAL A 403 7.81 -10.92 6.53
N CYS A 404 6.51 -10.75 6.70
CA CYS A 404 5.87 -9.44 6.60
C CYS A 404 5.02 -9.14 7.84
N THR A 405 5.10 -7.89 8.30
CA THR A 405 4.35 -7.37 9.46
C THR A 405 3.11 -6.59 9.05
N ASN A 406 2.98 -6.21 7.78
CA ASN A 406 2.08 -5.15 7.29
C ASN A 406 0.81 -5.70 6.59
N GLY A 407 0.31 -6.84 7.05
CA GLY A 407 -0.99 -7.40 6.66
C GLY A 407 -0.99 -8.24 5.38
N VAL A 408 -2.16 -8.80 5.04
CA VAL A 408 -2.34 -9.81 3.98
C VAL A 408 -1.99 -9.27 2.59
N GLY A 409 -2.50 -8.09 2.21
CA GLY A 409 -2.25 -7.49 0.90
C GLY A 409 -0.78 -7.19 0.64
N SER A 410 -0.12 -6.51 1.58
CA SER A 410 1.32 -6.20 1.52
C SER A 410 2.19 -7.46 1.47
N SER A 411 1.80 -8.50 2.21
CA SER A 411 2.51 -9.78 2.21
C SER A 411 2.38 -10.51 0.88
N ALA A 412 1.19 -10.50 0.29
CA ALA A 412 0.89 -11.18 -0.96
C ALA A 412 1.60 -10.52 -2.14
N ILE A 413 1.53 -9.18 -2.26
CA ILE A 413 2.23 -8.47 -3.33
C ILE A 413 3.75 -8.59 -3.21
N LEU A 414 4.30 -8.50 -1.99
CA LEU A 414 5.74 -8.70 -1.78
C LEU A 414 6.18 -10.09 -2.22
N PHE A 415 5.39 -11.12 -1.89
CA PHE A 415 5.72 -12.49 -2.26
C PHE A 415 5.78 -12.65 -3.78
N GLU A 416 4.79 -12.11 -4.52
CA GLU A 416 4.76 -12.17 -5.98
C GLU A 416 5.92 -11.36 -6.61
N GLU A 417 6.21 -10.16 -6.10
CA GLU A 417 7.36 -9.35 -6.53
C GLU A 417 8.68 -10.13 -6.37
N LEU A 418 8.88 -10.80 -5.22
CA LEU A 418 10.07 -11.60 -4.96
C LEU A 418 10.11 -12.87 -5.83
N ASP A 419 8.98 -13.58 -6.03
CA ASP A 419 8.94 -14.82 -6.84
C ASP A 419 9.28 -14.51 -8.30
N HIS A 420 8.80 -13.36 -8.79
CA HIS A 420 9.13 -12.84 -10.11
C HIS A 420 10.61 -12.43 -10.23
N LEU A 421 11.17 -11.75 -9.22
CA LEU A 421 12.58 -11.32 -9.24
C LEU A 421 13.56 -12.49 -9.14
N PHE A 422 13.20 -13.55 -8.40
CA PHE A 422 14.11 -14.62 -8.02
C PHE A 422 13.57 -16.01 -8.41
N THR A 423 13.41 -16.25 -9.70
CA THR A 423 12.82 -17.49 -10.24
C THR A 423 13.56 -18.79 -9.82
N GLU A 424 14.83 -18.69 -9.45
CA GLU A 424 15.67 -19.80 -9.00
C GLU A 424 15.74 -19.98 -7.47
N ILE A 425 15.16 -19.05 -6.70
CA ILE A 425 15.06 -19.11 -5.24
C ILE A 425 13.71 -19.73 -4.86
N ASP A 426 13.72 -20.62 -3.87
CA ASP A 426 12.51 -21.21 -3.30
C ASP A 426 11.95 -20.34 -2.19
N LEU A 427 10.92 -19.56 -2.51
CA LEU A 427 10.27 -18.71 -1.52
C LEU A 427 9.34 -19.50 -0.61
N LEU A 428 9.58 -19.39 0.69
CA LEU A 428 8.75 -19.93 1.76
C LEU A 428 7.97 -18.77 2.41
N GLY A 429 6.65 -18.91 2.51
CA GLY A 429 5.77 -17.88 3.08
C GLY A 429 4.77 -17.33 2.06
N PRO A 430 4.23 -16.11 2.26
CA PRO A 430 4.56 -15.17 3.33
C PRO A 430 4.09 -15.66 4.71
N MET A 431 4.78 -15.24 5.79
CA MET A 431 4.39 -15.60 7.16
C MET A 431 4.64 -14.51 8.19
N THR A 432 4.05 -14.69 9.37
CA THR A 432 4.23 -13.81 10.52
C THR A 432 5.55 -14.08 11.25
N MET A 433 6.04 -13.07 11.97
CA MET A 433 7.19 -13.18 12.88
C MET A 433 7.03 -14.32 13.89
N GLU A 434 5.83 -14.49 14.45
CA GLU A 434 5.53 -15.56 15.40
C GLU A 434 5.76 -16.95 14.80
N LYS A 435 5.27 -17.17 13.57
CA LYS A 435 5.47 -18.45 12.87
C LYS A 435 6.94 -18.68 12.54
N MET A 436 7.67 -17.65 12.10
CA MET A 436 9.11 -17.72 11.84
C MET A 436 9.88 -18.20 13.08
N LEU A 437 9.61 -17.62 14.25
CA LEU A 437 10.33 -17.96 15.50
C LEU A 437 10.12 -19.41 15.95
N THR A 438 9.14 -20.13 15.38
CA THR A 438 8.90 -21.56 15.65
C THR A 438 9.57 -22.50 14.64
N MET A 439 10.18 -21.97 13.56
CA MET A 439 10.83 -22.77 12.53
C MET A 439 12.24 -23.24 12.92
N ALA A 440 12.73 -24.29 12.27
CA ALA A 440 14.09 -24.77 12.50
C ALA A 440 15.10 -24.02 11.61
N ASP A 441 16.32 -23.79 12.12
CA ASP A 441 17.40 -23.09 11.39
C ASP A 441 17.79 -23.74 10.05
N GLY A 442 17.46 -25.02 9.85
CA GLY A 442 17.74 -25.76 8.62
C GLY A 442 16.69 -25.59 7.52
N ASP A 443 15.63 -24.82 7.73
CA ASP A 443 14.49 -24.75 6.80
C ASP A 443 14.70 -23.72 5.67
N PHE A 444 15.62 -22.78 5.85
CA PHE A 444 15.87 -21.69 4.89
C PHE A 444 17.31 -21.16 4.98
N ASP A 445 17.74 -20.47 3.93
CA ASP A 445 19.10 -19.96 3.73
C ASP A 445 19.18 -18.43 3.90
N ILE A 446 18.15 -17.70 3.47
CA ILE A 446 18.04 -16.24 3.59
C ILE A 446 16.65 -15.80 4.03
N ILE A 447 16.52 -14.55 4.50
CA ILE A 447 15.25 -13.94 4.93
C ILE A 447 15.00 -12.65 4.16
N PHE A 448 13.81 -12.50 3.57
CA PHE A 448 13.27 -11.22 3.12
C PHE A 448 12.28 -10.70 4.17
N SER A 449 12.41 -9.43 4.58
CA SER A 449 11.48 -8.83 5.53
C SER A 449 11.11 -7.39 5.23
N THR A 450 9.88 -7.00 5.58
CA THR A 450 9.43 -5.60 5.55
C THR A 450 9.79 -4.81 6.80
N ALA A 451 10.27 -5.47 7.85
CA ALA A 451 10.56 -4.86 9.15
C ALA A 451 12.01 -5.12 9.55
N SER A 452 12.66 -4.13 10.18
CA SER A 452 14.02 -4.24 10.71
C SER A 452 14.06 -4.71 12.17
N ASP A 453 13.20 -5.64 12.55
CA ASP A 453 13.08 -6.13 13.92
C ASP A 453 14.35 -6.89 14.36
N ALA A 454 14.90 -6.52 15.51
CA ALA A 454 16.11 -7.11 16.07
C ALA A 454 16.00 -8.64 16.29
N SER A 455 14.78 -9.15 16.50
CA SER A 455 14.51 -10.58 16.65
C SER A 455 14.75 -11.38 15.38
N ILE A 456 14.65 -10.78 14.19
CA ILE A 456 14.91 -11.45 12.91
C ILE A 456 16.37 -11.90 12.83
N TYR A 457 17.28 -11.07 13.32
CA TYR A 457 18.72 -11.35 13.31
C TYR A 457 19.14 -12.49 14.26
N ARG A 458 18.24 -12.94 15.16
CA ARG A 458 18.50 -14.12 16.03
C ARG A 458 18.61 -15.42 15.25
N MET A 459 18.09 -15.47 14.02
CA MET A 459 18.17 -16.65 13.15
C MET A 459 19.57 -16.83 12.54
N HIS A 460 20.48 -15.86 12.69
CA HIS A 460 21.85 -15.90 12.12
C HIS A 460 21.90 -16.19 10.61
N LYS A 461 20.85 -15.78 9.87
CA LYS A 461 20.77 -15.85 8.41
C LYS A 461 20.91 -14.45 7.80
N PRO A 462 21.36 -14.32 6.54
CA PRO A 462 21.30 -13.06 5.83
C PRO A 462 19.86 -12.54 5.73
N VAL A 463 19.67 -11.26 6.10
CA VAL A 463 18.37 -10.60 6.10
C VAL A 463 18.39 -9.46 5.08
N PHE A 464 17.39 -9.43 4.20
CA PHE A 464 17.19 -8.37 3.23
C PHE A 464 15.90 -7.61 3.58
N ILE A 465 16.05 -6.35 3.98
CA ILE A 465 14.91 -5.45 4.18
C ILE A 465 14.41 -4.97 2.82
N VAL A 466 13.12 -5.17 2.56
CA VAL A 466 12.46 -4.95 1.27
C VAL A 466 11.14 -4.19 1.42
N ASN A 467 10.77 -3.45 0.39
CA ASN A 467 9.49 -2.77 0.31
C ASN A 467 8.47 -3.67 -0.42
N PRO A 468 7.19 -3.76 0.02
CA PRO A 468 6.18 -4.61 -0.62
C PRO A 468 5.93 -4.31 -2.09
N VAL A 469 5.98 -3.03 -2.45
CA VAL A 469 6.00 -2.55 -3.83
C VAL A 469 7.38 -1.98 -4.03
N MET A 470 8.09 -2.33 -5.11
CA MET A 470 9.45 -1.86 -5.40
C MET A 470 9.47 -1.03 -6.68
N THR A 471 10.35 -0.04 -6.72
CA THR A 471 10.73 0.64 -7.96
C THR A 471 11.81 -0.17 -8.66
N ALA A 472 11.97 0.00 -9.97
CA ALA A 472 13.02 -0.68 -10.75
C ALA A 472 14.44 -0.51 -10.17
N ASP A 473 14.72 0.62 -9.54
CA ASP A 473 16.00 0.92 -8.91
C ASP A 473 16.19 0.18 -7.56
N GLU A 474 15.12 -0.02 -6.78
CA GLU A 474 15.16 -0.85 -5.58
C GLU A 474 15.27 -2.33 -5.92
N GLU A 475 14.54 -2.81 -6.95
CA GLU A 475 14.67 -4.18 -7.46
C GLU A 475 16.11 -4.47 -7.87
N TYR A 476 16.69 -3.59 -8.70
CA TYR A 476 18.06 -3.73 -9.18
C TYR A 476 19.06 -3.86 -8.01
N ARG A 477 18.93 -3.00 -6.99
CA ARG A 477 19.77 -3.06 -5.79
C ARG A 477 19.54 -4.35 -5.00
N LEU A 478 18.29 -4.75 -4.79
CA LEU A 478 17.94 -5.95 -4.03
C LEU A 478 18.55 -7.18 -4.69
N VAL A 479 18.32 -7.34 -5.99
CA VAL A 479 18.83 -8.45 -6.80
C VAL A 479 20.35 -8.52 -6.71
N LYS A 480 21.04 -7.39 -6.84
CA LYS A 480 22.49 -7.30 -6.67
C LYS A 480 22.93 -7.80 -5.30
N ARG A 481 22.33 -7.29 -4.21
CA ARG A 481 22.68 -7.66 -2.82
C ARG A 481 22.47 -9.15 -2.56
N VAL A 482 21.36 -9.71 -3.04
CA VAL A 482 21.04 -11.14 -2.86
C VAL A 482 22.08 -12.02 -3.55
N TYR A 483 22.39 -11.77 -4.83
CA TYR A 483 23.36 -12.60 -5.55
C TYR A 483 24.79 -12.45 -5.03
N GLU A 484 25.19 -11.25 -4.58
CA GLU A 484 26.48 -11.03 -3.92
C GLU A 484 26.59 -11.83 -2.61
N THR A 485 25.50 -11.94 -1.85
CA THR A 485 25.46 -12.63 -0.55
C THR A 485 25.39 -14.15 -0.70
N VAL A 486 24.58 -14.64 -1.64
CA VAL A 486 24.32 -16.08 -1.86
C VAL A 486 25.46 -16.74 -2.67
N GLY A 487 26.44 -15.96 -3.15
CA GLY A 487 27.67 -16.49 -3.74
C GLY A 487 27.51 -17.06 -5.15
N ASN A 488 26.46 -16.67 -5.87
CA ASN A 488 26.20 -17.20 -7.20
C ASN A 488 27.14 -16.54 -8.23
N SER A 489 28.28 -17.19 -8.48
CA SER A 489 29.37 -16.68 -9.32
C SER A 489 29.03 -16.50 -10.81
N TYR A 490 27.83 -16.91 -11.24
CA TYR A 490 27.35 -16.82 -12.63
C TYR A 490 26.47 -15.59 -12.91
N PHE A 491 26.07 -14.81 -11.90
CA PHE A 491 25.21 -13.64 -12.09
C PHE A 491 26.00 -12.34 -11.97
N LYS A 492 26.49 -11.79 -13.09
CA LYS A 492 26.99 -10.42 -13.17
C LYS A 492 25.98 -9.57 -13.94
N LEU A 493 25.08 -8.91 -13.22
CA LEU A 493 24.40 -7.74 -13.78
C LEU A 493 25.47 -6.69 -14.07
N PRO A 494 25.47 -6.04 -15.25
CA PRO A 494 26.29 -4.85 -15.47
C PRO A 494 25.97 -3.83 -14.37
N ASN A 495 27.00 -3.29 -13.72
CA ASN A 495 26.83 -2.26 -12.71
C ASN A 495 26.42 -0.95 -13.41
N VAL A 496 25.27 -0.38 -13.05
CA VAL A 496 24.84 0.93 -13.58
C VAL A 496 25.90 1.98 -13.32
N ASP A 497 26.58 1.95 -12.18
CA ASP A 497 27.63 2.92 -11.87
C ASP A 497 28.89 2.69 -12.72
N ASP A 498 29.20 1.45 -13.10
CA ASP A 498 30.29 1.17 -14.05
C ASP A 498 29.92 1.65 -15.46
N LEU A 499 28.66 1.45 -15.86
CA LEU A 499 28.14 1.98 -17.13
C LEU A 499 28.15 3.51 -17.13
N MET A 500 27.69 4.15 -16.07
CA MET A 500 27.72 5.60 -15.92
C MET A 500 29.15 6.11 -15.93
N ALA A 501 30.10 5.44 -15.27
CA ALA A 501 31.51 5.81 -15.31
C ALA A 501 32.11 5.67 -16.73
N ILE A 502 31.70 4.66 -17.49
CA ILE A 502 32.08 4.51 -18.90
C ILE A 502 31.46 5.63 -19.74
N ILE A 503 30.18 5.92 -19.56
CA ILE A 503 29.46 6.96 -20.33
C ILE A 503 30.05 8.34 -20.02
N GLU A 504 30.28 8.67 -18.76
CA GLU A 504 30.91 9.93 -18.32
C GLU A 504 32.30 10.13 -18.94
N LYS A 505 33.02 9.05 -19.22
CA LYS A 505 34.35 9.12 -19.85
C LYS A 505 34.30 9.56 -21.32
N TYR A 506 33.18 9.33 -22.01
CA TYR A 506 33.09 9.52 -23.46
C TYR A 506 31.93 10.44 -23.90
N ALA A 507 31.06 10.86 -22.98
CA ALA A 507 29.88 11.68 -23.27
C ALA A 507 29.62 12.76 -22.21
N ILE A 508 29.07 13.89 -22.65
CA ILE A 508 28.53 14.92 -21.75
C ILE A 508 27.11 14.51 -21.36
N ILE A 509 26.88 14.25 -20.07
CA ILE A 509 25.57 13.81 -19.58
C ILE A 509 24.76 15.03 -19.13
N GLN A 510 23.74 15.42 -19.90
CA GLN A 510 22.83 16.51 -19.53
C GLN A 510 21.88 16.13 -18.38
N TYR A 511 21.41 14.87 -18.35
CA TYR A 511 20.40 14.40 -17.40
C TYR A 511 20.88 13.12 -16.67
N ASN A 512 21.81 13.29 -15.73
CA ASN A 512 22.49 12.17 -15.06
C ASN A 512 21.50 11.26 -14.30
N SER A 513 20.57 11.85 -13.55
CA SER A 513 19.54 11.12 -12.81
C SER A 513 18.64 10.30 -13.72
N SER A 514 18.13 10.91 -14.80
CA SER A 514 17.23 10.25 -15.76
C SER A 514 17.92 9.11 -16.51
N LEU A 515 19.16 9.32 -16.96
CA LEU A 515 19.93 8.28 -17.63
C LEU A 515 20.23 7.10 -16.70
N ARG A 516 20.60 7.38 -15.45
CA ARG A 516 20.84 6.35 -14.43
C ARG A 516 19.57 5.53 -14.17
N GLN A 517 18.42 6.20 -14.08
CA GLN A 517 17.12 5.55 -13.90
C GLN A 517 16.77 4.63 -15.09
N GLU A 518 16.93 5.09 -16.33
CA GLU A 518 16.69 4.25 -17.52
C GLU A 518 17.64 3.06 -17.61
N LEU A 519 18.91 3.25 -17.26
CA LEU A 519 19.89 2.15 -17.23
C LEU A 519 19.55 1.13 -16.14
N SER A 520 19.17 1.57 -14.94
CA SER A 520 18.68 0.70 -13.87
C SER A 520 17.45 -0.09 -14.32
N GLN A 521 16.51 0.58 -15.01
CA GLN A 521 15.32 -0.06 -15.55
C GLN A 521 15.68 -1.12 -16.59
N TYR A 522 16.49 -0.77 -17.60
CA TYR A 522 16.93 -1.69 -18.66
C TYR A 522 17.68 -2.91 -18.13
N LEU A 523 18.42 -2.75 -17.04
CA LEU A 523 19.20 -3.82 -16.42
C LEU A 523 18.41 -4.63 -15.40
N SER A 524 17.22 -4.18 -14.96
CA SER A 524 16.36 -4.97 -14.07
C SER A 524 15.98 -6.31 -14.74
N PRO A 525 15.95 -7.44 -14.00
CA PRO A 525 15.53 -8.75 -14.52
C PRO A 525 14.17 -8.75 -15.23
N GLN A 526 13.25 -7.84 -14.87
CA GLN A 526 11.96 -7.65 -15.55
C GLN A 526 12.08 -7.39 -17.07
N SER A 527 13.22 -6.86 -17.51
CA SER A 527 13.51 -6.55 -18.92
C SER A 527 14.01 -7.74 -19.74
N ARG A 528 14.41 -8.84 -19.09
CA ARG A 528 15.13 -9.94 -19.77
C ARG A 528 14.22 -10.92 -20.51
N ASP A 529 12.98 -11.12 -20.04
CA ASP A 529 11.98 -11.93 -20.75
C ASP A 529 11.19 -11.11 -21.79
N SER A 530 11.29 -9.78 -21.76
CA SER A 530 10.63 -8.86 -22.69
C SER A 530 11.61 -8.33 -23.74
N LYS A 531 11.71 -9.01 -24.89
CA LYS A 531 12.21 -8.39 -26.15
C LYS A 531 11.29 -7.26 -26.68
N ARG A 532 10.51 -6.61 -25.83
CA ARG A 532 9.58 -5.53 -26.18
C ARG A 532 9.84 -4.33 -25.27
N PRO A 533 9.94 -3.11 -25.82
CA PRO A 533 10.24 -1.91 -25.05
C PRO A 533 9.23 -1.72 -23.91
N SER A 534 9.74 -1.37 -22.74
CA SER A 534 9.07 -1.21 -21.44
C SER A 534 8.10 -0.01 -21.35
N GLY A 535 7.59 0.48 -22.48
CA GLY A 535 6.44 1.38 -22.47
C GLY A 535 5.17 0.54 -22.37
N LYS A 536 4.42 0.64 -21.26
CA LYS A 536 3.05 0.11 -21.18
C LYS A 536 2.26 0.70 -22.37
N LEU A 537 1.99 -0.11 -23.39
CA LEU A 537 1.34 0.33 -24.63
C LEU A 537 -0.02 0.95 -24.28
N GLY A 538 -0.22 2.22 -24.65
CA GLY A 538 -1.48 2.93 -24.49
C GLY A 538 -2.45 2.65 -25.64
N LEU A 539 -3.67 3.15 -25.53
CA LEU A 539 -4.67 2.97 -26.59
C LEU A 539 -4.20 3.52 -27.95
N SER A 540 -3.43 4.62 -27.96
CA SER A 540 -2.87 5.24 -29.17
C SER A 540 -1.86 4.36 -29.91
N ASP A 541 -1.21 3.43 -29.20
CA ASP A 541 -0.16 2.56 -29.76
C ASP A 541 -0.75 1.32 -30.44
N VAL A 542 -1.91 0.86 -29.95
CA VAL A 542 -2.56 -0.38 -30.40
C VAL A 542 -3.70 -0.13 -31.39
N LEU A 543 -4.38 1.02 -31.29
CA LEU A 543 -5.43 1.39 -32.23
C LEU A 543 -4.80 1.94 -33.52
N LYS A 544 -5.04 1.25 -34.63
CA LYS A 544 -4.63 1.68 -35.98
C LYS A 544 -5.85 2.13 -36.77
N LYS A 545 -5.65 3.02 -37.76
CA LYS A 545 -6.72 3.49 -38.65
C LYS A 545 -7.51 2.32 -39.25
N GLU A 546 -6.82 1.27 -39.68
CA GLU A 546 -7.40 0.04 -40.25
C GLU A 546 -8.27 -0.79 -39.28
N PHE A 547 -8.21 -0.54 -37.97
CA PHE A 547 -9.04 -1.20 -36.95
C PHE A 547 -10.27 -0.37 -36.53
N VAL A 548 -10.46 0.82 -37.13
CA VAL A 548 -11.61 1.69 -36.89
C VAL A 548 -12.61 1.53 -38.04
N LEU A 549 -13.88 1.31 -37.69
CA LEU A 549 -14.97 1.07 -38.64
C LEU A 549 -16.19 1.96 -38.33
N VAL A 550 -16.96 2.24 -39.38
CA VAL A 550 -18.30 2.84 -39.29
C VAL A 550 -19.27 1.86 -39.92
N LEU A 551 -20.16 1.27 -39.12
CA LEU A 551 -21.11 0.25 -39.56
C LEU A 551 -22.49 0.90 -39.78
N GLU A 552 -22.78 1.36 -41.00
CA GLU A 552 -24.03 2.10 -41.29
C GLU A 552 -25.32 1.26 -41.13
N SER A 553 -25.23 -0.04 -41.40
CA SER A 553 -26.36 -0.97 -41.34
C SER A 553 -25.84 -2.36 -41.04
N ILE A 554 -26.30 -2.94 -39.93
CA ILE A 554 -25.91 -4.28 -39.50
C ILE A 554 -27.16 -5.08 -39.10
N SER A 555 -27.17 -6.38 -39.40
CA SER A 555 -28.33 -7.24 -39.19
C SER A 555 -28.38 -7.90 -37.81
N SER A 556 -27.24 -8.04 -37.13
CA SER A 556 -27.16 -8.65 -35.80
C SER A 556 -25.92 -8.19 -35.05
N LEU A 557 -25.95 -8.36 -33.72
CA LEU A 557 -24.82 -8.10 -32.83
C LEU A 557 -23.62 -8.97 -33.17
N HIS A 558 -23.82 -10.29 -33.37
CA HIS A 558 -22.75 -11.20 -33.80
C HIS A 558 -22.06 -10.69 -35.06
N LYS A 559 -22.84 -10.22 -36.05
CA LYS A 559 -22.25 -9.73 -37.29
C LYS A 559 -21.43 -8.45 -37.09
N ALA A 560 -21.89 -7.57 -36.21
CA ALA A 560 -21.14 -6.37 -35.84
C ALA A 560 -19.79 -6.73 -35.19
N VAL A 561 -19.80 -7.67 -34.25
CA VAL A 561 -18.60 -8.13 -33.53
C VAL A 561 -17.62 -8.84 -34.47
N GLU A 562 -18.10 -9.72 -35.36
CA GLU A 562 -17.29 -10.34 -36.41
C GLU A 562 -16.61 -9.30 -37.31
N MET A 563 -17.35 -8.29 -37.76
CA MET A 563 -16.82 -7.25 -38.64
C MET A 563 -15.74 -6.40 -37.95
N VAL A 564 -15.88 -6.14 -36.66
CA VAL A 564 -14.83 -5.44 -35.87
C VAL A 564 -13.61 -6.31 -35.65
N ALA A 565 -13.79 -7.62 -35.45
CA ALA A 565 -12.70 -8.57 -35.26
C ALA A 565 -11.93 -8.87 -36.56
N GLN A 566 -12.59 -8.81 -37.72
CA GLN A 566 -12.02 -9.23 -38.99
C GLN A 566 -10.68 -8.56 -39.36
N PRO A 567 -10.51 -7.22 -39.26
CA PRO A 567 -9.22 -6.59 -39.51
C PRO A 567 -8.09 -7.09 -38.58
N LEU A 568 -8.43 -7.44 -37.33
CA LEU A 568 -7.47 -7.98 -36.37
C LEU A 568 -7.05 -9.41 -36.76
N VAL A 569 -7.97 -10.22 -37.28
CA VAL A 569 -7.68 -11.56 -37.84
C VAL A 569 -6.78 -11.45 -39.07
N GLU A 570 -7.11 -10.56 -40.02
CA GLU A 570 -6.35 -10.38 -41.26
C GLU A 570 -4.90 -9.93 -41.02
N LYS A 571 -4.67 -9.17 -39.95
CA LYS A 571 -3.32 -8.74 -39.51
C LYS A 571 -2.64 -9.73 -38.57
N ASN A 572 -3.23 -10.91 -38.37
CA ASN A 572 -2.74 -11.95 -37.48
C ASN A 572 -2.55 -11.47 -36.02
N VAL A 573 -3.34 -10.49 -35.57
CA VAL A 573 -3.37 -10.01 -34.18
C VAL A 573 -4.13 -11.01 -33.31
N ILE A 574 -5.21 -11.58 -33.85
CA ILE A 574 -6.00 -12.64 -33.22
C ILE A 574 -6.25 -13.78 -34.21
N GLU A 575 -6.52 -14.97 -33.68
CA GLU A 575 -7.04 -16.11 -34.42
C GLU A 575 -8.58 -16.07 -34.50
N VAL A 576 -9.15 -16.77 -35.49
CA VAL A 576 -10.61 -16.93 -35.62
C VAL A 576 -11.22 -17.62 -34.39
N SER A 577 -10.46 -18.53 -33.76
CA SER A 577 -10.82 -19.23 -32.52
C SER A 577 -11.10 -18.26 -31.36
N TYR A 578 -10.38 -17.13 -31.28
CA TYR A 578 -10.62 -16.09 -30.28
C TYR A 578 -11.95 -15.38 -30.52
N THR A 579 -12.24 -15.02 -31.78
CA THR A 579 -13.51 -14.37 -32.15
C THR A 579 -14.71 -15.24 -31.78
N ASN A 580 -14.62 -16.55 -32.02
CA ASN A 580 -15.68 -17.50 -31.64
C ASN A 580 -15.90 -17.56 -30.12
N GLN A 581 -14.83 -17.60 -29.32
CA GLN A 581 -14.94 -17.56 -27.86
C GLN A 581 -15.62 -16.28 -27.36
N VAL A 582 -15.31 -15.13 -27.95
CA VAL A 582 -15.96 -13.86 -27.62
C VAL A 582 -17.47 -13.92 -27.91
N LEU A 583 -17.86 -14.48 -29.05
CA LEU A 583 -19.27 -14.64 -29.42
C LEU A 583 -20.00 -15.62 -28.48
N GLU A 584 -19.38 -16.74 -28.13
CA GLU A 584 -19.93 -17.70 -27.16
C GLU A 584 -20.15 -17.05 -25.79
N ASN A 585 -19.22 -16.23 -25.31
CA ASN A 585 -19.37 -15.51 -24.04
C ASN A 585 -20.51 -14.48 -24.10
N LEU A 586 -20.66 -13.76 -25.22
CA LEU A 586 -21.76 -12.82 -25.44
C LEU A 586 -23.13 -13.51 -25.41
N ASP A 587 -23.22 -14.72 -25.97
CA ASP A 587 -24.45 -15.53 -25.95
C ASP A 587 -24.81 -16.00 -24.53
N GLN A 588 -23.79 -16.28 -23.70
CA GLN A 588 -24.00 -16.68 -22.31
C GLN A 588 -24.45 -15.51 -21.43
N ASN A 589 -23.81 -14.34 -21.54
CA ASN A 589 -24.15 -13.18 -20.73
C ASN A 589 -23.72 -11.84 -21.38
N LEU A 590 -24.59 -11.28 -22.22
CA LEU A 590 -24.40 -9.97 -22.85
C LEU A 590 -24.20 -8.83 -21.84
N GLN A 591 -24.83 -8.89 -20.66
CA GLN A 591 -24.78 -7.83 -19.67
C GLN A 591 -23.34 -7.58 -19.16
N ASN A 592 -22.53 -8.63 -19.08
CA ASN A 592 -21.13 -8.55 -18.67
C ASN A 592 -20.22 -7.82 -19.67
N PHE A 593 -20.71 -7.52 -20.88
CA PHE A 593 -19.94 -6.82 -21.92
C PHE A 593 -20.40 -5.38 -22.13
N LEU A 594 -21.46 -4.94 -21.44
CA LEU A 594 -21.96 -3.58 -21.49
C LEU A 594 -21.28 -2.75 -20.39
N ILE A 595 -20.32 -1.91 -20.80
CA ILE A 595 -19.46 -1.16 -19.86
C ILE A 595 -19.89 0.31 -19.69
N ALA A 596 -20.75 0.81 -20.57
CA ALA A 596 -21.39 2.13 -20.47
C ALA A 596 -22.68 2.16 -21.32
N PRO A 597 -23.60 3.12 -21.11
CA PRO A 597 -24.81 3.25 -21.91
C PRO A 597 -24.53 3.32 -23.42
N GLY A 598 -24.88 2.23 -24.10
CA GLY A 598 -24.70 2.01 -25.53
C GLY A 598 -23.29 1.72 -26.01
N VAL A 599 -22.43 1.23 -25.11
CA VAL A 599 -21.07 0.77 -25.42
C VAL A 599 -20.90 -0.69 -25.05
N LEU A 600 -20.48 -1.48 -26.02
CA LEU A 600 -20.15 -2.90 -25.86
C LEU A 600 -18.64 -3.09 -25.93
N LEU A 601 -18.08 -3.91 -25.02
CA LEU A 601 -16.66 -4.27 -24.98
C LEU A 601 -16.45 -5.79 -25.07
N PRO A 602 -16.60 -6.40 -26.27
CA PRO A 602 -16.37 -7.84 -26.43
C PRO A 602 -14.92 -8.22 -26.16
N HIS A 603 -14.71 -9.23 -25.31
CA HIS A 603 -13.40 -9.79 -24.98
C HIS A 603 -13.55 -11.25 -24.49
N ALA A 604 -12.45 -12.01 -24.50
CA ALA A 604 -12.39 -13.39 -24.00
C ALA A 604 -11.01 -13.71 -23.43
N TYR A 605 -10.88 -14.91 -22.82
CA TYR A 605 -9.62 -15.44 -22.33
C TYR A 605 -8.55 -15.43 -23.44
N PRO A 606 -7.28 -15.05 -23.19
CA PRO A 606 -6.28 -14.73 -24.20
C PRO A 606 -5.70 -15.95 -24.97
N ASN A 607 -6.54 -16.92 -25.32
CA ASN A 607 -6.19 -18.07 -26.14
C ASN A 607 -6.48 -17.78 -27.62
N GLY A 608 -5.44 -17.80 -28.45
CA GLY A 608 -5.51 -17.39 -29.86
C GLY A 608 -5.27 -15.88 -30.07
N VAL A 609 -4.57 -15.20 -29.15
CA VAL A 609 -4.17 -13.79 -29.30
C VAL A 609 -2.65 -13.69 -29.49
N ASN A 610 -2.21 -13.13 -30.61
CA ASN A 610 -0.80 -13.02 -30.98
C ASN A 610 -0.19 -11.67 -30.57
N ALA A 611 -1.01 -10.62 -30.49
CA ALA A 611 -0.62 -9.28 -30.08
C ALA A 611 -1.81 -8.54 -29.47
N ILE A 612 -1.54 -7.48 -28.69
CA ILE A 612 -2.61 -6.61 -28.19
C ILE A 612 -3.27 -5.91 -29.37
N GLY A 613 -4.61 -5.96 -29.41
CA GLY A 613 -5.41 -5.38 -30.47
C GLY A 613 -6.65 -4.70 -29.93
N VAL A 614 -6.96 -3.53 -30.47
CA VAL A 614 -8.25 -2.87 -30.25
C VAL A 614 -8.90 -2.61 -31.59
N GLY A 615 -10.10 -3.14 -31.77
CA GLY A 615 -11.00 -2.81 -32.86
C GLY A 615 -12.09 -1.87 -32.35
N LEU A 616 -12.48 -0.88 -33.15
CA LEU A 616 -13.53 0.06 -32.76
C LEU A 616 -14.53 0.23 -33.91
N ALA A 617 -15.80 0.00 -33.65
CA ALA A 617 -16.88 0.35 -34.57
C ALA A 617 -17.87 1.32 -33.95
N THR A 618 -18.19 2.38 -34.70
CA THR A 618 -19.38 3.19 -34.46
C THR A 618 -20.55 2.65 -35.25
N LEU A 619 -21.74 2.68 -34.65
CA LEU A 619 -23.01 2.27 -35.25
C LEU A 619 -23.92 3.50 -35.31
N PRO A 620 -23.88 4.26 -36.43
CA PRO A 620 -24.79 5.37 -36.72
C PRO A 620 -26.27 5.05 -36.45
N LYS A 621 -26.69 3.82 -36.77
CA LYS A 621 -27.99 3.26 -36.42
C LYS A 621 -27.78 2.27 -35.27
N PRO A 622 -28.26 2.56 -34.05
CA PRO A 622 -28.05 1.68 -32.92
C PRO A 622 -28.62 0.29 -33.16
N LEU A 623 -27.93 -0.71 -32.62
CA LEU A 623 -28.47 -2.06 -32.47
C LEU A 623 -29.34 -2.12 -31.22
N GLU A 624 -30.60 -2.52 -31.37
CA GLU A 624 -31.50 -2.76 -30.24
C GLU A 624 -31.20 -4.12 -29.59
N THR A 625 -31.07 -4.12 -28.26
CA THR A 625 -30.89 -5.34 -27.46
C THR A 625 -31.84 -5.34 -26.26
N ALA A 626 -31.95 -6.48 -25.57
CA ALA A 626 -32.76 -6.59 -24.36
C ALA A 626 -32.32 -5.63 -23.23
N PHE A 627 -31.09 -5.10 -23.29
CA PHE A 627 -30.50 -4.22 -22.29
C PHE A 627 -30.32 -2.77 -22.79
N GLY A 628 -30.85 -2.44 -23.96
CA GLY A 628 -30.80 -1.10 -24.55
C GLY A 628 -30.12 -1.04 -25.92
N GLN A 629 -29.89 0.19 -26.39
CA GLN A 629 -29.30 0.48 -27.70
C GLN A 629 -27.78 0.46 -27.66
N ILE A 630 -27.13 -0.19 -28.63
CA ILE A 630 -25.66 -0.22 -28.79
C ILE A 630 -25.26 0.67 -29.98
N ASN A 631 -24.41 1.67 -29.73
CA ASN A 631 -23.89 2.60 -30.74
C ASN A 631 -22.37 2.50 -30.94
N LEU A 632 -21.66 1.85 -30.02
CA LEU A 632 -20.22 1.76 -30.03
C LEU A 632 -19.82 0.33 -29.62
N ILE A 633 -18.97 -0.30 -30.41
CA ILE A 633 -18.37 -1.59 -30.11
C ILE A 633 -16.86 -1.40 -30.06
N ILE A 634 -16.25 -1.83 -28.97
CA ILE A 634 -14.80 -1.78 -28.75
C ILE A 634 -14.35 -3.22 -28.53
N PHE A 635 -13.81 -3.86 -29.56
CA PHE A 635 -13.30 -5.23 -29.46
C PHE A 635 -11.90 -5.21 -28.88
N LEU A 636 -11.68 -5.92 -27.77
CA LEU A 636 -10.41 -5.97 -27.09
C LEU A 636 -9.79 -7.36 -27.21
N ALA A 637 -8.53 -7.41 -27.61
CA ALA A 637 -7.70 -8.60 -27.60
C ALA A 637 -6.43 -8.34 -26.77
N ALA A 638 -6.24 -9.12 -25.72
CA ALA A 638 -5.09 -9.05 -24.83
C ALA A 638 -4.25 -10.33 -24.94
N VAL A 639 -2.92 -10.22 -24.81
CA VAL A 639 -2.00 -11.38 -24.82
C VAL A 639 -1.82 -12.01 -23.44
N ASP A 640 -2.12 -11.27 -22.38
CA ASP A 640 -2.03 -11.68 -20.98
C ASP A 640 -2.96 -10.77 -20.13
N ASN A 641 -3.01 -11.02 -18.82
CA ASN A 641 -3.89 -10.32 -17.89
C ASN A 641 -3.39 -8.93 -17.45
N GLU A 642 -2.18 -8.50 -17.84
CA GLU A 642 -1.57 -7.26 -17.34
C GLU A 642 -1.27 -6.23 -18.44
N SER A 643 -0.74 -6.68 -19.56
CA SER A 643 -0.22 -5.85 -20.66
C SER A 643 -1.30 -4.99 -21.31
N HIS A 644 -2.58 -5.36 -21.20
CA HIS A 644 -3.72 -4.62 -21.75
C HIS A 644 -4.35 -3.63 -20.74
N LEU A 645 -3.97 -3.66 -19.46
CA LEU A 645 -4.64 -2.86 -18.42
C LEU A 645 -4.48 -1.35 -18.67
N GLN A 646 -3.36 -0.91 -19.24
CA GLN A 646 -3.16 0.48 -19.64
C GLN A 646 -4.12 0.89 -20.78
N VAL A 647 -4.27 0.04 -21.79
CA VAL A 647 -5.24 0.23 -22.88
C VAL A 647 -6.65 0.33 -22.33
N MET A 648 -7.00 -0.51 -21.35
CA MET A 648 -8.33 -0.50 -20.75
C MET A 648 -8.59 0.73 -19.87
N LYS A 649 -7.59 1.16 -19.09
CA LYS A 649 -7.64 2.45 -18.38
C LYS A 649 -7.92 3.61 -19.34
N ASP A 650 -7.21 3.67 -20.46
CA ASP A 650 -7.39 4.71 -21.48
C ASP A 650 -8.80 4.64 -22.08
N LEU A 651 -9.27 3.44 -22.42
CA LEU A 651 -10.63 3.23 -22.91
C LEU A 651 -11.68 3.74 -21.90
N LEU A 652 -11.64 3.32 -20.64
CA LEU A 652 -12.59 3.77 -19.62
C LEU A 652 -12.55 5.30 -19.38
N LYS A 653 -11.38 5.93 -19.48
CA LYS A 653 -11.28 7.41 -19.45
C LYS A 653 -12.04 8.05 -20.61
N LEU A 654 -12.01 7.46 -21.80
CA LEU A 654 -12.83 7.92 -22.91
C LEU A 654 -14.31 7.67 -22.67
N LEU A 655 -14.67 6.52 -22.12
CA LEU A 655 -16.07 6.17 -21.86
C LEU A 655 -16.72 7.03 -20.77
N SER A 656 -15.94 7.46 -19.78
CA SER A 656 -16.39 8.41 -18.76
C SER A 656 -16.54 9.85 -19.28
N ASN A 657 -15.99 10.17 -20.46
CA ASN A 657 -16.17 11.46 -21.11
C ASN A 657 -17.41 11.47 -22.02
N GLN A 658 -18.56 11.85 -21.44
CA GLN A 658 -19.86 11.95 -22.14
C GLN A 658 -19.81 12.82 -23.41
N THR A 659 -19.01 13.89 -23.39
CA THR A 659 -18.84 14.79 -24.54
C THR A 659 -18.14 14.05 -25.69
N LEU A 660 -17.06 13.33 -25.38
CA LEU A 660 -16.28 12.59 -26.38
C LEU A 660 -17.07 11.42 -26.95
N ILE A 661 -17.83 10.71 -26.11
CA ILE A 661 -18.77 9.67 -26.57
C ILE A 661 -19.81 10.26 -27.52
N SER A 662 -20.38 11.43 -27.20
CA SER A 662 -21.39 12.08 -28.03
C SER A 662 -20.80 12.53 -29.38
N GLU A 663 -19.57 13.05 -29.38
CA GLU A 663 -18.83 13.36 -30.60
C GLU A 663 -18.58 12.11 -31.44
N LEU A 664 -18.06 11.03 -30.84
CA LEU A 664 -17.83 9.75 -31.53
C LEU A 664 -19.10 9.17 -32.17
N LYS A 665 -20.25 9.28 -31.49
CA LYS A 665 -21.56 8.85 -32.02
C LYS A 665 -22.00 9.68 -33.24
N GLY A 666 -21.57 10.94 -33.32
CA GLY A 666 -21.88 11.87 -34.40
C GLY A 666 -21.01 11.70 -35.65
N LEU A 667 -19.78 11.19 -35.48
CA LEU A 667 -18.85 10.99 -36.59
C LEU A 667 -19.30 9.88 -37.54
N ARG A 668 -18.98 10.06 -38.82
CA ARG A 668 -19.33 9.12 -39.91
C ARG A 668 -18.12 8.72 -40.76
N SER A 669 -16.95 9.29 -40.47
CA SER A 669 -15.70 8.98 -41.16
C SER A 669 -14.75 8.22 -40.25
N GLN A 670 -14.21 7.12 -40.76
CA GLN A 670 -13.12 6.37 -40.14
C GLN A 670 -11.92 7.28 -39.78
N GLU A 671 -11.62 8.26 -40.62
CA GLU A 671 -10.49 9.17 -40.44
C GLU A 671 -10.72 10.17 -39.31
N GLU A 672 -11.91 10.77 -39.26
CA GLU A 672 -12.30 11.70 -38.19
C GLU A 672 -12.30 11.01 -36.82
N ILE A 673 -12.81 9.77 -36.76
CA ILE A 673 -12.82 8.97 -35.52
C ILE A 673 -11.39 8.67 -35.07
N TYR A 674 -10.53 8.22 -35.99
CA TYR A 674 -9.14 7.90 -35.67
C TYR A 674 -8.36 9.13 -35.16
N ASP A 675 -8.52 10.28 -35.83
CA ASP A 675 -7.83 11.51 -35.47
C ASP A 675 -8.29 12.06 -34.11
N LEU A 676 -9.59 11.98 -33.80
CA LEU A 676 -10.13 12.37 -32.50
C LEU A 676 -9.53 11.52 -31.36
N LEU A 677 -9.43 10.21 -31.57
CA LEU A 677 -8.86 9.29 -30.59
C LEU A 677 -7.37 9.55 -30.40
N GLN A 678 -6.61 9.73 -31.48
CA GLN A 678 -5.18 10.04 -31.42
C GLN A 678 -4.90 11.38 -30.72
N LYS A 679 -5.76 12.39 -30.89
CA LYS A 679 -5.63 13.69 -30.20
C LYS A 679 -5.93 13.60 -28.70
N THR A 680 -6.77 12.65 -28.29
CA THR A 680 -7.22 12.51 -26.90
C THR A 680 -6.20 11.75 -26.03
N PHE A 681 -5.41 10.86 -26.63
CA PHE A 681 -4.50 9.95 -25.93
C PHE A 681 -3.01 10.19 -26.21
N LYS A 682 -2.66 11.21 -26.99
CA LYS A 682 -1.31 11.80 -27.05
C LYS A 682 -1.09 12.77 -25.90
#